data_AF-A0AAV9J895-F1
#
_entry.id   AF-A0AAV9J895-F1
#
_cell.length_a   1.000
_cell.length_b   1.000
_cell.length_c   1.000
_cell.angle_alpha   90.00
_cell.angle_beta   90.00
_cell.angle_gamma   90.00
#
_symmetry.space_group_name_H-M   'P 1'
#
loop_
_entity.id
_entity.type
_entity.pdbx_description
1 polymer ?
#
loop_
_entity_poly.entity_id
_entity_poly.type
_entity_poly.pdbx_seq_one_letter_code
_entity_poly.pdbx_strand_id
1 'polypeptide(L)'
;MRSHSTVYAVAALFFLAGVDAFFRLNCAIIQTGRVDPLVNPGTVAAHAHTIVGGSNIGVNATGVSLSNSACSSCQVQADKSAYWTPILYYQYPNGSFYEVPHSGSVVYYLGRGQNATTIPFPPGFKMLSGNKALRSYDNQTMTWGNASYAGEPVANRISFACLTAGTSPPSQPYMFNVTQCINGMRAQIAFQGCWNGIDLYKADNSHVAYLSGIDNGVCPPGYEYQLPVIFVETDYAVSQVPGATNDSAYTFSQGDPTGFGFHGDFQNGWDQEVLTDAVNDCLTPGDPSGQVQYCPALYASDTNGASYNCPEQPPQIGEPVRGLIDKLPGCVVVTPGPDSAMAAQMNCAVGVPLPSITSTVDSTPRPTASPTPGATFGLPDHEYLGCYNDTNGFISTLNEVSYTNYTVMTVEWCQQYCMNLGYRLSGVEYAQECHCDNEINPTALNANNQTTNQCTWACGGTLTANADGVQELCGGVDYINVYNNTNSSFNAFGDMSNTAGNASPYTLPAAFAANYLGCYTDNSNTGRTLTGVSISLPNMTIAYCAQHCNSAGPHGTGYQYYGLEFASQCYCGNAISTASSLLTALTSPSNSSCQDRCVGSEPEICGGGGVLSMYNNTGFVAPAIKPSVGKYLSGQCLLDPSTGGRGLQGAAYSNSTNMTVERCIKFCLGKYYHYAGIEYGYECYCGNSIVASTGNTIEYCGGSGFMNLYYSPSL
;
A
#
# COMPACT_ATOMS: atom_id res chain seq x y z
N MET A 1 10.91 0.13 7.89
CA MET A 1 11.04 1.52 7.41
C MET A 1 9.94 1.73 6.40
N ARG A 2 8.83 2.35 6.81
CA ARG A 2 7.68 2.61 5.94
C ARG A 2 8.16 3.49 4.80
N SER A 3 7.93 3.09 3.55
CA SER A 3 8.11 3.95 2.40
C SER A 3 7.32 5.22 2.66
N HIS A 4 8.01 6.31 2.95
CA HIS A 4 7.44 7.62 2.74
C HIS A 4 7.24 7.72 1.23
N SER A 5 6.03 7.40 0.76
CA SER A 5 5.49 7.91 -0.49
C SER A 5 5.48 9.43 -0.36
N THR A 6 6.65 10.01 -0.58
CA THR A 6 6.83 11.43 -0.73
C THR A 6 6.25 11.71 -2.10
N VAL A 7 4.95 12.01 -2.13
CA VAL A 7 4.34 12.69 -3.26
C VAL A 7 5.09 14.00 -3.39
N TYR A 8 6.13 14.00 -4.23
CA TYR A 8 6.77 15.24 -4.64
C TYR A 8 5.74 15.98 -5.49
N ALA A 9 4.99 16.87 -4.85
CA ALA A 9 4.28 17.93 -5.55
C ALA A 9 5.34 18.76 -6.27
N VAL A 10 5.58 18.47 -7.54
CA VAL A 10 6.38 19.31 -8.42
C VAL A 10 5.65 20.64 -8.52
N ALA A 11 6.22 21.68 -7.91
CA ALA A 11 5.73 23.04 -8.10
C ALA A 11 5.95 23.43 -9.57
N ALA A 12 4.92 23.24 -10.39
CA ALA A 12 4.87 23.73 -11.75
C ALA A 12 4.83 25.27 -11.71
N LEU A 13 5.94 25.90 -12.11
CA LEU A 13 5.95 27.31 -12.47
C LEU A 13 5.08 27.48 -13.72
N PHE A 14 3.88 28.02 -13.53
CA PHE A 14 2.96 28.40 -14.60
C PHE A 14 3.60 29.45 -15.51
N PHE A 15 4.14 29.01 -16.64
CA PHE A 15 4.18 29.82 -17.85
C PHE A 15 3.01 29.38 -18.73
N LEU A 16 2.19 30.36 -19.15
CA LEU A 16 1.08 30.20 -20.08
C LEU A 16 1.61 29.80 -21.47
N ALA A 17 1.90 28.51 -21.64
CA ALA A 17 1.88 27.81 -22.92
C ALA A 17 0.80 26.74 -22.81
N GLY A 18 0.00 26.54 -23.86
CA GLY A 18 -1.05 25.52 -23.86
C GLY A 18 -0.47 24.17 -23.42
N VAL A 19 -1.12 23.54 -22.45
CA VAL A 19 -0.70 22.22 -21.98
C VAL A 19 -1.03 21.22 -23.09
N ASP A 20 0.00 20.68 -23.74
CA ASP A 20 -0.17 19.64 -24.76
C ASP A 20 -0.76 18.38 -24.12
N ALA A 21 -1.77 17.78 -24.75
CA ALA A 21 -2.49 16.62 -24.21
C ALA A 21 -1.68 15.33 -24.37
N PHE A 22 -1.61 14.52 -23.31
CA PHE A 22 -0.94 13.22 -23.32
C PHE A 22 -1.49 12.28 -22.25
N PHE A 23 -1.24 10.98 -22.41
CA PHE A 23 -1.30 10.01 -21.31
C PHE A 23 0.02 9.24 -21.20
N ARG A 24 0.32 8.72 -20.01
CA ARG A 24 1.53 7.92 -19.77
C ARG A 24 1.21 6.60 -19.09
N LEU A 25 2.00 5.58 -19.41
CA LEU A 25 1.89 4.22 -18.93
C LEU A 25 3.15 3.85 -18.16
N ASN A 26 3.00 3.50 -16.89
CA ASN A 26 4.09 2.87 -16.14
C ASN A 26 4.16 1.40 -16.53
N CYS A 27 5.32 0.94 -16.99
CA CYS A 27 5.51 -0.44 -17.44
C CYS A 27 6.74 -1.06 -16.80
N ALA A 28 6.57 -2.26 -16.23
CA ALA A 28 7.68 -3.07 -15.73
C ALA A 28 8.34 -3.88 -16.84
N ILE A 29 9.49 -4.46 -16.54
CA ILE A 29 10.20 -5.36 -17.46
C ILE A 29 9.36 -6.63 -17.68
N ILE A 30 9.11 -6.98 -18.95
CA ILE A 30 8.43 -8.22 -19.33
C ILE A 30 9.39 -9.25 -19.94
N GLN A 31 10.53 -8.83 -20.51
CA GLN A 31 11.53 -9.72 -21.09
C GLN A 31 12.89 -9.01 -21.17
N THR A 32 13.98 -9.76 -20.98
CA THR A 32 15.34 -9.27 -21.11
C THR A 32 16.20 -10.27 -21.86
N GLY A 33 16.90 -9.81 -22.90
CA GLY A 33 17.75 -10.69 -23.69
C GLY A 33 17.95 -10.15 -25.09
N ARG A 34 18.60 -10.96 -25.95
CA ARG A 34 18.78 -10.64 -27.37
C ARG A 34 17.54 -11.02 -28.17
N VAL A 35 16.42 -10.40 -27.80
CA VAL A 35 15.08 -10.61 -28.36
C VAL A 35 14.67 -9.36 -29.11
N ASP A 36 14.54 -9.45 -30.43
CA ASP A 36 14.14 -8.35 -31.30
C ASP A 36 13.36 -8.91 -32.49
N PRO A 37 12.05 -9.16 -32.34
CA PRO A 37 11.22 -9.71 -33.41
C PRO A 37 10.97 -8.74 -34.57
N LEU A 38 11.34 -7.47 -34.40
CA LEU A 38 11.16 -6.44 -35.41
C LEU A 38 12.32 -6.47 -36.42
N VAL A 39 13.56 -6.43 -35.93
CA VAL A 39 14.78 -6.39 -36.75
C VAL A 39 15.29 -7.80 -37.08
N ASN A 40 15.12 -8.73 -36.15
CA ASN A 40 15.69 -10.08 -36.21
C ASN A 40 14.62 -11.19 -36.03
N PRO A 41 13.52 -11.18 -36.79
CA PRO A 41 12.40 -12.12 -36.60
C PRO A 41 12.87 -13.58 -36.66
N GLY A 42 12.58 -14.33 -35.59
CA GLY A 42 12.91 -15.74 -35.41
C GLY A 42 14.38 -16.05 -35.16
N THR A 43 15.21 -15.03 -34.91
CA THR A 43 16.65 -15.17 -34.71
C THR A 43 17.14 -14.40 -33.49
N VAL A 44 18.35 -14.72 -33.03
CA VAL A 44 18.97 -13.99 -31.92
C VAL A 44 19.36 -12.58 -32.38
N ALA A 45 18.89 -11.54 -31.68
CA ALA A 45 19.20 -10.13 -31.99
C ALA A 45 20.69 -9.83 -31.87
N ALA A 46 21.21 -8.75 -32.46
CA ALA A 46 22.65 -8.44 -32.38
C ALA A 46 23.14 -8.15 -30.95
N HIS A 47 22.35 -7.40 -30.18
CA HIS A 47 22.64 -6.99 -28.80
C HIS A 47 21.41 -7.20 -27.91
N ALA A 48 21.57 -7.06 -26.60
CA ALA A 48 20.52 -7.35 -25.63
C ALA A 48 19.64 -6.11 -25.35
N HIS A 49 18.35 -6.34 -25.15
CA HIS A 49 17.37 -5.31 -24.83
C HIS A 49 16.65 -5.63 -23.53
N THR A 50 16.13 -4.58 -22.90
CA THR A 50 15.03 -4.72 -21.94
C THR A 50 13.74 -4.37 -22.65
N ILE A 51 12.71 -5.21 -22.49
CA ILE A 51 11.40 -5.06 -23.12
C ILE A 51 10.34 -4.87 -22.05
N VAL A 52 9.38 -3.98 -22.31
CA VAL A 52 8.17 -3.75 -21.49
C VAL A 52 6.91 -3.96 -22.34
N GLY A 53 5.80 -4.38 -21.71
CA GLY A 53 4.49 -4.53 -22.36
C GLY A 53 3.91 -5.95 -22.31
N GLY A 54 3.43 -6.46 -23.44
CA GLY A 54 2.70 -7.74 -23.53
C GLY A 54 3.53 -8.99 -23.23
N SER A 55 2.95 -9.92 -22.45
CA SER A 55 3.58 -11.20 -22.05
C SER A 55 3.90 -12.17 -23.18
N ASN A 56 3.27 -12.05 -24.36
CA ASN A 56 3.60 -12.90 -25.52
C ASN A 56 4.82 -12.39 -26.31
N ILE A 57 5.56 -11.41 -25.80
CA ILE A 57 6.80 -10.98 -26.46
C ILE A 57 7.79 -12.15 -26.60
N GLY A 58 8.45 -12.22 -27.74
CA GLY A 58 9.44 -13.24 -28.02
C GLY A 58 10.09 -13.06 -29.38
N VAL A 59 11.04 -13.92 -29.72
CA VAL A 59 11.81 -13.84 -30.98
C VAL A 59 10.94 -13.86 -32.25
N ASN A 60 9.71 -14.37 -32.18
CA ASN A 60 8.76 -14.45 -33.30
C ASN A 60 7.54 -13.53 -33.16
N ALA A 61 7.50 -12.67 -32.13
CA ALA A 61 6.26 -11.98 -31.78
C ALA A 61 5.76 -11.05 -32.90
N THR A 62 4.45 -11.06 -33.10
CA THR A 62 3.73 -10.21 -34.07
C THR A 62 2.74 -9.33 -33.33
N GLY A 63 2.15 -8.33 -34.00
CA GLY A 63 1.09 -7.53 -33.37
C GLY A 63 -0.09 -8.40 -32.89
N VAL A 64 -0.39 -9.48 -33.62
CA VAL A 64 -1.46 -10.44 -33.26
C VAL A 64 -1.08 -11.30 -32.05
N SER A 65 0.17 -11.78 -31.96
CA SER A 65 0.56 -12.53 -30.77
C SER A 65 0.66 -11.64 -29.55
N LEU A 66 1.14 -10.40 -29.71
CA LEU A 66 1.12 -9.38 -28.67
C LEU A 66 -0.31 -9.09 -28.17
N SER A 67 -1.28 -8.81 -29.05
CA SER A 67 -2.67 -8.57 -28.64
C SER A 67 -3.32 -9.76 -27.90
N ASN A 68 -2.82 -10.98 -28.12
CA ASN A 68 -3.25 -12.20 -27.43
C ASN A 68 -2.48 -12.47 -26.12
N SER A 69 -1.67 -11.53 -25.64
CA SER A 69 -0.95 -11.67 -24.37
C SER A 69 -1.92 -11.86 -23.20
N ALA A 70 -1.62 -12.79 -22.30
CA ALA A 70 -2.46 -13.02 -21.12
C ALA A 70 -2.47 -11.81 -20.17
N CYS A 71 -1.34 -11.11 -20.08
CA CYS A 71 -1.15 -9.93 -19.26
C CYS A 71 -0.23 -8.90 -19.94
N SER A 72 -0.24 -7.66 -19.44
CA SER A 72 0.73 -6.61 -19.79
C SER A 72 1.48 -6.19 -18.54
N SER A 73 2.79 -5.97 -18.66
CA SER A 73 3.59 -5.36 -17.59
C SER A 73 3.33 -3.86 -17.45
N CYS A 74 2.53 -3.26 -18.33
CA CYS A 74 2.03 -1.90 -18.24
C CYS A 74 0.77 -1.79 -17.38
N GLN A 75 0.58 -0.64 -16.72
CA GLN A 75 -0.58 -0.39 -15.86
C GLN A 75 -1.94 -0.56 -16.58
N VAL A 76 -2.02 -0.20 -17.86
CA VAL A 76 -3.21 -0.41 -18.70
C VAL A 76 -3.14 -1.77 -19.36
N GLN A 77 -4.01 -2.69 -18.97
CA GLN A 77 -4.00 -4.07 -19.47
C GLN A 77 -4.45 -4.20 -20.92
N ALA A 78 -5.17 -3.23 -21.47
CA ALA A 78 -5.53 -3.14 -22.87
C ALA A 78 -4.32 -2.83 -23.77
N ASP A 79 -3.24 -2.28 -23.22
CA ASP A 79 -1.98 -2.14 -23.95
C ASP A 79 -1.15 -3.42 -23.84
N LYS A 80 -1.27 -4.31 -24.83
CA LYS A 80 -0.35 -5.45 -24.97
C LYS A 80 0.78 -5.19 -25.97
N SER A 81 1.02 -3.94 -26.35
CA SER A 81 2.14 -3.57 -27.22
C SER A 81 3.48 -3.94 -26.58
N ALA A 82 4.55 -3.92 -27.36
CA ALA A 82 5.90 -4.10 -26.87
C ALA A 82 6.76 -2.89 -27.19
N TYR A 83 7.54 -2.45 -26.21
CA TYR A 83 8.48 -1.34 -26.30
C TYR A 83 9.81 -1.79 -25.72
N TRP A 84 10.92 -1.59 -26.44
CA TRP A 84 12.21 -2.03 -25.94
C TRP A 84 13.35 -1.08 -26.27
N THR A 85 14.35 -1.09 -25.38
CA THR A 85 15.54 -0.24 -25.44
C THR A 85 16.78 -1.08 -25.06
N PRO A 86 18.00 -0.70 -25.49
CA PRO A 86 19.20 -1.45 -25.16
C PRO A 86 19.53 -1.37 -23.66
N ILE A 87 20.05 -2.47 -23.10
CA ILE A 87 20.46 -2.56 -21.70
C ILE A 87 21.72 -1.70 -21.46
N LEU A 88 21.77 -0.98 -20.34
CA LEU A 88 22.96 -0.25 -19.89
C LEU A 88 23.82 -1.13 -18.98
N TYR A 89 25.14 -1.13 -19.20
CA TYR A 89 26.12 -1.82 -18.37
C TYR A 89 27.20 -0.85 -17.86
N TYR A 90 27.84 -1.20 -16.75
CA TYR A 90 29.07 -0.60 -16.26
C TYR A 90 30.25 -1.57 -16.45
N GLN A 91 31.30 -1.14 -17.15
CA GLN A 91 32.50 -1.94 -17.37
C GLN A 91 33.53 -1.75 -16.24
N TYR A 92 33.84 -2.82 -15.52
CA TYR A 92 34.89 -2.80 -14.50
C TYR A 92 36.30 -2.87 -15.11
N PRO A 93 37.35 -2.42 -14.39
CA PRO A 93 38.74 -2.49 -14.85
C PRO A 93 39.24 -3.90 -15.19
N ASN A 94 38.63 -4.95 -14.61
CA ASN A 94 38.94 -6.34 -14.92
C ASN A 94 38.32 -6.83 -16.25
N GLY A 95 37.54 -5.98 -16.94
CA GLY A 95 36.87 -6.28 -18.21
C GLY A 95 35.46 -6.83 -18.07
N SER A 96 35.00 -7.17 -16.86
CA SER A 96 33.62 -7.60 -16.61
C SER A 96 32.63 -6.44 -16.69
N PHE A 97 31.36 -6.75 -16.89
CA PHE A 97 30.26 -5.80 -17.04
C PHE A 97 29.19 -6.08 -15.99
N TYR A 98 28.70 -5.03 -15.33
CA TYR A 98 27.58 -5.12 -14.42
C TYR A 98 26.37 -4.42 -15.04
N GLU A 99 25.26 -5.13 -15.16
CA GLU A 99 24.00 -4.55 -15.60
C GLU A 99 23.57 -3.41 -14.66
N VAL A 100 23.26 -2.24 -15.22
CA VAL A 100 22.75 -1.11 -14.44
C VAL A 100 21.27 -1.36 -14.13
N PRO A 101 20.86 -1.46 -12.85
CA PRO A 101 19.49 -1.80 -12.50
C PRO A 101 18.47 -0.74 -12.97
N HIS A 102 17.29 -1.19 -13.40
CA HIS A 102 16.11 -0.35 -13.63
C HIS A 102 14.82 -1.18 -13.49
N SER A 103 13.69 -0.52 -13.26
CA SER A 103 12.41 -1.19 -12.99
C SER A 103 11.49 -1.31 -14.21
N GLY A 104 11.98 -0.96 -15.40
CA GLY A 104 11.18 -0.87 -16.63
C GLY A 104 11.25 0.52 -17.25
N SER A 105 10.14 0.96 -17.85
CA SER A 105 10.05 2.22 -18.60
C SER A 105 8.69 2.89 -18.41
N VAL A 106 8.64 4.21 -18.58
CA VAL A 106 7.39 4.97 -18.73
C VAL A 106 7.18 5.27 -20.21
N VAL A 107 6.03 4.89 -20.73
CA VAL A 107 5.66 5.10 -22.15
C VAL A 107 4.61 6.19 -22.23
N TYR A 108 4.91 7.25 -22.95
CA TYR A 108 4.02 8.39 -23.17
C TYR A 108 3.42 8.33 -24.56
N TYR A 109 2.13 8.65 -24.64
CA TYR A 109 1.41 8.89 -25.89
C TYR A 109 1.06 10.36 -25.93
N LEU A 110 1.75 11.10 -26.80
CA LEU A 110 1.62 12.55 -26.89
C LEU A 110 0.75 12.94 -28.09
N GLY A 111 -0.33 13.67 -27.84
CA GLY A 111 -1.22 14.24 -28.87
C GLY A 111 -0.70 15.54 -29.47
N ARG A 112 0.62 15.64 -29.69
CA ARG A 112 1.31 16.86 -30.15
C ARG A 112 1.34 16.93 -31.67
N GLY A 113 1.22 18.15 -32.21
CA GLY A 113 1.23 18.42 -33.65
C GLY A 113 0.17 19.45 -34.06
N GLN A 114 0.40 20.17 -35.16
CA GLN A 114 -0.33 21.41 -35.48
C GLN A 114 -1.07 21.40 -36.82
N ASN A 115 -0.87 20.40 -37.69
CA ASN A 115 -1.46 20.38 -39.04
C ASN A 115 -2.29 19.14 -39.37
N ALA A 116 -2.49 18.22 -38.42
CA ALA A 116 -3.28 17.01 -38.64
C ALA A 116 -3.97 16.56 -37.33
N THR A 117 -5.08 15.84 -37.48
CA THR A 117 -5.75 15.18 -36.36
C THR A 117 -5.01 13.89 -36.03
N THR A 118 -4.67 13.71 -34.75
CA THR A 118 -4.08 12.47 -34.24
C THR A 118 -5.04 11.31 -34.42
N ILE A 119 -4.59 10.21 -35.02
CA ILE A 119 -5.35 8.96 -35.21
C ILE A 119 -4.68 7.81 -34.44
N PRO A 120 -5.41 6.79 -33.97
CA PRO A 120 -4.81 5.66 -33.29
C PRO A 120 -3.88 4.87 -34.22
N PHE A 121 -2.85 4.24 -33.65
CA PHE A 121 -2.00 3.31 -34.39
C PHE A 121 -2.87 2.19 -34.99
N PRO A 122 -2.70 1.85 -36.28
CA PRO A 122 -3.44 0.73 -36.87
C PRO A 122 -2.94 -0.62 -36.31
N PRO A 123 -3.79 -1.66 -36.29
CA PRO A 123 -3.38 -2.99 -35.88
C PRO A 123 -2.16 -3.49 -36.67
N GLY A 124 -1.17 -4.02 -35.96
CA GLY A 124 0.07 -4.55 -36.57
C GLY A 124 1.12 -3.50 -36.96
N PHE A 125 0.87 -2.21 -36.67
CA PHE A 125 1.85 -1.13 -36.89
C PHE A 125 3.13 -1.33 -36.07
N LYS A 126 4.27 -0.99 -36.66
CA LYS A 126 5.58 -1.09 -36.02
C LYS A 126 6.53 0.00 -36.49
N MET A 127 7.49 0.39 -35.66
CA MET A 127 8.52 1.35 -36.05
C MET A 127 9.75 1.28 -35.14
N LEU A 128 10.88 1.80 -35.64
CA LEU A 128 12.07 2.07 -34.82
C LEU A 128 12.38 3.56 -34.75
N SER A 129 12.93 3.97 -33.62
CA SER A 129 13.56 5.27 -33.42
C SER A 129 15.00 5.09 -32.97
N GLY A 130 15.92 5.92 -33.46
CA GLY A 130 17.34 5.82 -33.09
C GLY A 130 18.19 5.11 -34.15
N ASN A 131 19.49 4.99 -33.88
CA ASN A 131 20.40 4.25 -34.74
C ASN A 131 21.53 3.66 -33.88
N LYS A 132 21.49 2.33 -33.69
CA LYS A 132 22.42 1.58 -32.83
C LYS A 132 23.91 1.79 -33.14
N ALA A 133 24.25 2.21 -34.36
CA ALA A 133 25.64 2.38 -34.79
C ALA A 133 26.25 3.75 -34.43
N LEU A 134 25.44 4.78 -34.14
CA LEU A 134 25.96 6.13 -33.94
C LEU A 134 26.82 6.25 -32.67
N ARG A 135 27.89 7.05 -32.75
CA ARG A 135 28.81 7.39 -31.63
C ARG A 135 29.14 8.88 -31.53
N SER A 136 28.47 9.70 -32.33
CA SER A 136 28.61 11.15 -32.33
C SER A 136 27.29 11.83 -32.69
N TYR A 137 27.14 13.08 -32.28
CA TYR A 137 25.98 13.89 -32.65
C TYR A 137 25.93 14.15 -34.17
N ASP A 138 24.78 13.90 -34.78
CA ASP A 138 24.51 14.20 -36.19
C ASP A 138 23.68 15.48 -36.29
N ASN A 139 24.32 16.57 -36.73
CA ASN A 139 23.67 17.86 -36.97
C ASN A 139 23.28 18.10 -38.43
N GLN A 140 23.50 17.11 -39.30
CA GLN A 140 23.29 17.23 -40.75
C GLN A 140 21.96 16.62 -41.16
N THR A 141 21.58 15.51 -40.54
CA THR A 141 20.28 14.89 -40.78
C THR A 141 19.20 15.67 -40.03
N MET A 142 18.39 16.42 -40.78
CA MET A 142 17.33 17.28 -40.26
C MET A 142 15.95 16.66 -40.47
N THR A 143 15.01 16.95 -39.58
CA THR A 143 13.58 16.76 -39.83
C THR A 143 13.13 17.65 -40.98
N TRP A 144 11.99 17.32 -41.58
CA TRP A 144 11.38 18.21 -42.56
C TRP A 144 10.84 19.47 -41.87
N GLY A 145 11.02 20.62 -42.51
CA GLY A 145 10.45 21.88 -42.06
C GLY A 145 10.08 22.80 -43.22
N ASN A 146 9.37 23.87 -42.89
CA ASN A 146 8.98 24.94 -43.81
C ASN A 146 9.23 26.32 -43.17
N ALA A 147 8.81 27.39 -43.85
CA ALA A 147 9.04 28.77 -43.39
C ALA A 147 8.39 29.09 -42.03
N SER A 148 7.29 28.43 -41.67
CA SER A 148 6.57 28.62 -40.41
C SER A 148 7.05 27.66 -39.32
N TYR A 149 7.49 26.47 -39.70
CA TYR A 149 7.92 25.40 -38.81
C TYR A 149 9.30 24.91 -39.22
N ALA A 150 10.34 25.46 -38.61
CA ALA A 150 11.71 25.04 -38.89
C ALA A 150 11.92 23.58 -38.52
N GLY A 151 12.67 22.86 -39.35
CA GLY A 151 13.19 21.54 -39.01
C GLY A 151 14.34 21.65 -38.01
N GLU A 152 14.60 20.57 -37.28
CA GLU A 152 15.71 20.46 -36.33
C GLU A 152 16.50 19.15 -36.54
N PRO A 153 17.70 19.01 -35.97
CA PRO A 153 18.48 17.77 -36.10
C PRO A 153 17.70 16.57 -35.56
N VAL A 154 17.60 15.51 -36.37
CA VAL A 154 16.95 14.25 -35.97
C VAL A 154 17.61 13.66 -34.72
N ALA A 155 18.88 13.96 -34.48
CA ALA A 155 19.61 13.60 -33.26
C ALA A 155 18.94 14.07 -31.96
N ASN A 156 18.13 15.13 -31.98
CA ASN A 156 17.43 15.66 -30.80
C ASN A 156 16.32 14.74 -30.26
N ARG A 157 15.95 13.67 -31.00
CA ARG A 157 15.01 12.65 -30.52
C ARG A 157 15.48 11.86 -29.31
N ILE A 158 16.80 11.83 -29.05
CA ILE A 158 17.41 11.16 -27.91
C ILE A 158 17.89 12.23 -26.94
N SER A 159 17.58 12.05 -25.67
CA SER A 159 18.18 12.86 -24.61
C SER A 159 18.40 12.04 -23.35
N PHE A 160 19.32 12.51 -22.52
CA PHE A 160 19.64 11.94 -21.22
C PHE A 160 19.44 13.02 -20.18
N ALA A 161 18.78 12.70 -19.07
CA ALA A 161 18.62 13.59 -17.93
C ALA A 161 19.28 12.97 -16.70
N CYS A 162 20.13 13.76 -16.04
CA CYS A 162 20.78 13.37 -14.81
C CYS A 162 19.93 13.80 -13.62
N LEU A 163 19.30 12.85 -12.92
CA LEU A 163 18.42 13.16 -11.79
C LEU A 163 19.26 13.26 -10.51
N THR A 164 19.23 14.44 -9.89
CA THR A 164 19.95 14.71 -8.64
C THR A 164 18.99 14.99 -7.49
N ALA A 165 19.48 15.02 -6.24
CA ALA A 165 18.66 15.42 -5.09
C ALA A 165 18.29 16.91 -5.08
N GLY A 166 18.95 17.73 -5.90
CA GLY A 166 18.68 19.15 -6.06
C GLY A 166 18.18 19.49 -7.46
N THR A 167 18.54 20.67 -7.95
CA THR A 167 18.22 21.07 -9.33
C THR A 167 18.96 20.16 -10.32
N SER A 168 18.21 19.45 -11.15
CA SER A 168 18.79 18.61 -12.19
C SER A 168 19.36 19.47 -13.32
N PRO A 169 20.54 19.16 -13.86
CA PRO A 169 21.08 19.86 -15.03
C PRO A 169 20.17 19.65 -16.26
N PRO A 170 20.25 20.54 -17.27
CA PRO A 170 19.53 20.35 -18.53
C PRO A 170 19.92 19.04 -19.20
N SER A 171 18.94 18.38 -19.83
CA SER A 171 19.20 17.15 -20.58
C SER A 171 20.16 17.37 -21.74
N GLN A 172 20.91 16.33 -22.10
CA GLN A 172 21.91 16.36 -23.18
C GLN A 172 21.63 15.23 -24.17
N PRO A 173 22.03 15.35 -25.45
CA PRO A 173 21.85 14.28 -26.43
C PRO A 173 22.87 13.12 -26.30
N TYR A 174 23.61 13.07 -25.21
CA TYR A 174 24.65 12.07 -24.89
C TYR A 174 24.65 11.76 -23.40
N MET A 175 25.24 10.63 -22.99
CA MET A 175 25.43 10.30 -21.58
C MET A 175 26.48 11.21 -20.95
N PHE A 176 26.16 11.82 -19.81
CA PHE A 176 27.04 12.78 -19.14
C PHE A 176 26.90 12.69 -17.62
N ASN A 177 28.01 12.88 -16.90
CA ASN A 177 28.06 12.90 -15.43
C ASN A 177 27.30 11.73 -14.77
N VAL A 178 27.37 10.54 -15.37
CA VAL A 178 26.50 9.40 -15.02
C VAL A 178 26.61 9.03 -13.53
N THR A 179 27.82 8.99 -12.97
CA THR A 179 28.07 8.71 -11.55
C THR A 179 27.51 9.77 -10.59
N GLN A 180 27.15 10.95 -11.08
CA GLN A 180 26.55 12.03 -10.28
C GLN A 180 25.02 11.98 -10.25
N CYS A 181 24.39 11.14 -11.07
CA CYS A 181 22.94 11.02 -11.17
C CYS A 181 22.40 10.12 -10.04
N ILE A 182 22.48 10.63 -8.80
CA ILE A 182 22.20 9.86 -7.59
C ILE A 182 20.76 9.34 -7.51
N ASN A 183 19.82 10.03 -8.15
CA ASN A 183 18.41 9.64 -8.25
C ASN A 183 18.07 8.93 -9.57
N GLY A 184 19.07 8.59 -10.38
CA GLY A 184 18.91 7.90 -11.66
C GLY A 184 19.38 8.71 -12.87
N MET A 185 19.90 8.02 -13.88
CA MET A 185 20.12 8.58 -15.20
C MET A 185 18.97 8.15 -16.10
N ARG A 186 18.16 9.12 -16.52
CA ARG A 186 17.02 8.87 -17.39
C ARG A 186 17.43 8.96 -18.85
N ALA A 187 17.33 7.86 -19.59
CA ALA A 187 17.45 7.84 -21.04
C ALA A 187 16.07 8.03 -21.67
N GLN A 188 15.97 8.90 -22.66
CA GLN A 188 14.73 9.36 -23.25
C GLN A 188 14.79 9.24 -24.77
N ILE A 189 13.72 8.74 -25.39
CA ILE A 189 13.63 8.66 -26.84
C ILE A 189 12.22 8.95 -27.36
N ALA A 190 12.14 9.86 -28.35
CA ALA A 190 10.92 10.14 -29.10
C ALA A 190 10.87 9.31 -30.39
N PHE A 191 9.69 8.81 -30.73
CA PHE A 191 9.40 8.15 -32.00
C PHE A 191 8.79 9.13 -33.00
N GLN A 192 8.65 8.65 -34.23
CA GLN A 192 8.04 9.38 -35.33
C GLN A 192 6.53 9.55 -35.10
N GLY A 193 6.01 10.76 -35.34
CA GLY A 193 4.59 11.09 -35.19
C GLY A 193 3.79 11.15 -36.49
N CYS A 194 4.42 10.94 -37.66
CA CYS A 194 3.76 11.07 -38.96
C CYS A 194 3.86 9.79 -39.76
N TRP A 195 2.75 9.37 -40.39
CA TRP A 195 2.62 8.11 -41.12
C TRP A 195 2.14 8.33 -42.55
N ASN A 196 2.65 7.51 -43.47
CA ASN A 196 2.30 7.58 -44.89
C ASN A 196 0.89 7.06 -45.23
N GLY A 197 0.18 6.49 -44.26
CA GLY A 197 -1.19 5.99 -44.44
C GLY A 197 -1.31 4.62 -45.10
N ILE A 198 -0.18 3.98 -45.46
CA ILE A 198 -0.13 2.81 -46.33
C ILE A 198 0.57 1.65 -45.62
N ASP A 199 1.82 1.85 -45.24
CA ASP A 199 2.69 0.76 -44.81
C ASP A 199 2.69 0.63 -43.29
N LEU A 200 2.38 -0.56 -42.76
CA LEU A 200 2.42 -0.82 -41.32
C LEU A 200 3.85 -0.95 -40.77
N TYR A 201 4.81 -1.29 -41.63
CA TYR A 201 6.23 -1.41 -41.31
C TYR A 201 7.08 -1.41 -42.58
N LYS A 202 8.20 -0.69 -42.53
CA LYS A 202 9.31 -0.84 -43.48
C LYS A 202 10.64 -0.88 -42.71
N ALA A 203 11.54 -1.77 -43.13
CA ALA A 203 12.83 -1.97 -42.47
C ALA A 203 13.76 -0.74 -42.52
N ASP A 204 13.56 0.15 -43.49
CA ASP A 204 14.26 1.44 -43.61
C ASP A 204 13.54 2.58 -42.86
N ASN A 205 12.45 2.28 -42.15
CA ASN A 205 11.53 3.23 -41.51
C ASN A 205 10.95 4.31 -42.45
N SER A 206 10.98 4.13 -43.76
CA SER A 206 10.48 5.16 -44.69
C SER A 206 8.96 5.35 -44.63
N HIS A 207 8.22 4.49 -43.92
CA HIS A 207 6.78 4.61 -43.73
C HIS A 207 6.38 5.64 -42.67
N VAL A 208 7.34 6.08 -41.85
CA VAL A 208 7.14 7.09 -40.80
C VAL A 208 8.11 8.25 -40.93
N ALA A 209 7.73 9.41 -40.38
CA ALA A 209 8.56 10.59 -40.30
C ALA A 209 8.34 11.32 -38.96
N TYR A 210 9.38 11.99 -38.47
CA TYR A 210 9.25 12.90 -37.33
C TYR A 210 8.44 14.14 -37.72
N LEU A 211 7.77 14.75 -36.74
CA LEU A 211 7.27 16.10 -36.88
C LEU A 211 8.46 17.06 -37.05
N SER A 212 8.21 18.27 -37.54
CA SER A 212 9.27 19.26 -37.79
C SER A 212 10.13 19.56 -36.55
N GLY A 213 9.55 19.56 -35.36
CA GLY A 213 10.25 19.68 -34.07
C GLY A 213 10.32 18.36 -33.32
N ILE A 214 10.59 17.25 -34.03
CA ILE A 214 10.68 15.87 -33.52
C ILE A 214 9.34 15.33 -33.01
N ASP A 215 8.86 15.86 -31.89
CA ASP A 215 7.63 15.48 -31.20
C ASP A 215 6.53 16.55 -31.28
N ASN A 216 6.80 17.70 -31.91
CA ASN A 216 5.82 18.77 -32.14
C ASN A 216 6.05 19.46 -33.50
N GLY A 217 5.11 20.32 -33.91
CA GLY A 217 5.14 21.02 -35.19
C GLY A 217 4.26 20.32 -36.23
N VAL A 218 4.80 20.10 -37.43
CA VAL A 218 3.99 19.66 -38.58
C VAL A 218 4.54 18.43 -39.26
N CYS A 219 3.63 17.61 -39.81
CA CYS A 219 4.00 16.47 -40.62
C CYS A 219 4.48 16.88 -42.03
N PRO A 220 5.48 16.17 -42.60
CA PRO A 220 5.94 16.39 -43.96
C PRO A 220 4.90 16.00 -45.02
N PRO A 221 4.98 16.58 -46.24
CA PRO A 221 4.20 16.12 -47.38
C PRO A 221 4.38 14.61 -47.62
N GLY A 222 3.27 13.90 -47.85
CA GLY A 222 3.25 12.44 -48.01
C GLY A 222 3.08 11.65 -46.71
N TYR A 223 3.03 12.32 -45.55
CA TYR A 223 2.80 11.70 -44.24
C TYR A 223 1.65 12.40 -43.51
N GLU A 224 0.47 12.40 -44.15
CA GLU A 224 -0.68 13.22 -43.74
C GLU A 224 -1.40 12.71 -42.49
N TYR A 225 -1.08 11.49 -42.04
CA TYR A 225 -1.67 10.89 -40.86
C TYR A 225 -0.77 11.10 -39.64
N GLN A 226 -1.25 11.90 -38.69
CA GLN A 226 -0.56 12.10 -37.42
C GLN A 226 -0.91 10.96 -36.46
N LEU A 227 0.10 10.30 -35.92
CA LEU A 227 0.00 9.30 -34.87
C LEU A 227 0.37 9.94 -33.53
N PRO A 228 -0.08 9.40 -32.38
CA PRO A 228 0.44 9.82 -31.09
C PRO A 228 1.95 9.65 -31.09
N VAL A 229 2.70 10.68 -30.68
CA VAL A 229 4.14 10.52 -30.55
C VAL A 229 4.40 9.63 -29.34
N ILE A 230 5.00 8.46 -29.58
CA ILE A 230 5.50 7.63 -28.49
C ILE A 230 6.79 8.27 -27.97
N PHE A 231 6.83 8.51 -26.66
CA PHE A 231 8.03 8.95 -25.97
C PHE A 231 8.31 8.00 -24.82
N VAL A 232 9.49 7.38 -24.81
CA VAL A 232 9.86 6.37 -23.82
C VAL A 232 10.94 6.92 -22.91
N GLU A 233 10.74 6.78 -21.60
CA GLU A 233 11.72 7.09 -20.58
C GLU A 233 12.12 5.81 -19.83
N THR A 234 13.42 5.54 -19.76
CA THR A 234 13.99 4.47 -18.93
C THR A 234 14.91 5.10 -17.90
N ASP A 235 14.64 4.89 -16.62
CA ASP A 235 15.45 5.44 -15.53
C ASP A 235 16.42 4.38 -14.98
N TYR A 236 17.71 4.61 -15.18
CA TYR A 236 18.78 3.70 -14.75
C TYR A 236 19.31 4.10 -13.38
N ALA A 237 19.25 3.18 -12.42
CA ALA A 237 19.72 3.35 -11.05
C ALA A 237 21.25 3.24 -10.96
N VAL A 238 21.95 4.16 -11.62
CA VAL A 238 23.42 4.22 -11.73
C VAL A 238 24.12 4.32 -10.38
N SER A 239 23.47 4.87 -9.36
CA SER A 239 23.97 4.92 -7.98
C SER A 239 23.97 3.56 -7.26
N GLN A 240 23.26 2.56 -7.80
CA GLN A 240 23.22 1.20 -7.25
C GLN A 240 24.30 0.29 -7.86
N VAL A 241 25.11 0.78 -8.81
CA VAL A 241 26.21 0.00 -9.38
C VAL A 241 27.37 -0.06 -8.37
N PRO A 242 27.76 -1.24 -7.87
CA PRO A 242 28.76 -1.35 -6.81
C PRO A 242 30.12 -0.78 -7.22
N GLY A 243 30.61 0.23 -6.51
CA GLY A 243 31.96 0.79 -6.73
C GLY A 243 32.15 1.51 -8.07
N ALA A 244 31.08 1.92 -8.75
CA ALA A 244 31.18 2.68 -9.99
C ALA A 244 31.69 4.11 -9.73
N THR A 245 32.83 4.46 -10.33
CA THR A 245 33.44 5.79 -10.19
C THR A 245 33.88 6.42 -11.52
N ASN A 246 33.64 5.76 -12.65
CA ASN A 246 34.12 6.17 -13.97
C ASN A 246 32.95 6.35 -14.93
N ASP A 247 32.61 7.59 -15.27
CA ASP A 247 31.51 7.89 -16.21
C ASP A 247 31.72 7.26 -17.59
N SER A 248 32.97 7.17 -18.07
CA SER A 248 33.28 6.60 -19.39
C SER A 248 33.23 5.07 -19.43
N ALA A 249 32.96 4.41 -18.30
CA ALA A 249 32.80 2.96 -18.24
C ALA A 249 31.35 2.50 -18.45
N TYR A 250 30.38 3.42 -18.47
CA TYR A 250 29.01 3.08 -18.83
C TYR A 250 28.89 2.85 -20.32
N THR A 251 28.22 1.77 -20.72
CA THR A 251 28.03 1.41 -22.13
C THR A 251 26.73 0.67 -22.34
N PHE A 252 25.98 1.03 -23.38
CA PHE A 252 24.82 0.26 -23.79
C PHE A 252 25.24 -1.06 -24.45
N SER A 253 24.35 -2.05 -24.44
CA SER A 253 24.58 -3.43 -24.89
C SER A 253 25.07 -3.57 -26.33
N GLN A 254 24.80 -2.58 -27.20
CA GLN A 254 25.34 -2.45 -28.57
C GLN A 254 26.77 -1.86 -28.61
N GLY A 255 27.42 -1.74 -27.46
CA GLY A 255 28.80 -1.27 -27.32
C GLY A 255 28.94 0.25 -27.43
N ASP A 256 27.92 1.01 -27.04
CA ASP A 256 27.93 2.47 -27.12
C ASP A 256 28.17 3.12 -25.74
N PRO A 257 29.36 3.67 -25.47
CA PRO A 257 29.63 4.42 -24.24
C PRO A 257 29.29 5.91 -24.34
N THR A 258 28.75 6.38 -25.47
CA THR A 258 28.46 7.80 -25.72
C THR A 258 27.00 8.15 -25.50
N GLY A 259 26.08 7.22 -25.77
CA GLY A 259 24.63 7.41 -25.69
C GLY A 259 23.97 7.79 -27.03
N PHE A 260 24.74 8.19 -28.05
CA PHE A 260 24.20 8.57 -29.36
C PHE A 260 23.56 7.40 -30.12
N GLY A 261 23.96 6.16 -29.79
CA GLY A 261 23.44 4.93 -30.35
C GLY A 261 22.21 4.39 -29.62
N PHE A 262 21.69 5.12 -28.61
CA PHE A 262 20.43 4.74 -27.97
C PHE A 262 19.30 4.68 -29.01
N HIS A 263 18.44 3.68 -28.87
CA HIS A 263 17.35 3.43 -29.80
C HIS A 263 16.20 2.77 -29.05
N GLY A 264 15.05 2.80 -29.69
CA GLY A 264 13.85 2.19 -29.20
C GLY A 264 13.05 1.60 -30.35
N ASP A 265 12.30 0.58 -29.99
CA ASP A 265 11.49 -0.18 -30.92
C ASP A 265 10.07 -0.26 -30.39
N PHE A 266 9.10 -0.25 -31.31
CA PHE A 266 7.69 -0.34 -30.99
C PHE A 266 6.98 -1.33 -31.90
N GLN A 267 6.17 -2.21 -31.29
CA GLN A 267 5.22 -3.06 -32.00
C GLN A 267 3.85 -2.96 -31.35
N ASN A 268 2.86 -2.50 -32.12
CA ASN A 268 1.50 -2.28 -31.65
C ASN A 268 0.81 -3.61 -31.31
N GLY A 269 0.29 -3.70 -30.08
CA GLY A 269 -0.51 -4.80 -29.56
C GLY A 269 -1.72 -4.32 -28.76
N TRP A 270 -2.12 -3.05 -28.93
CA TRP A 270 -3.28 -2.49 -28.26
C TRP A 270 -4.58 -3.20 -28.61
N ASP A 271 -5.50 -3.25 -27.64
CA ASP A 271 -6.92 -3.30 -27.94
C ASP A 271 -7.32 -2.05 -28.74
N GLN A 272 -7.80 -2.27 -29.97
CA GLN A 272 -8.00 -1.19 -30.92
C GLN A 272 -9.16 -0.26 -30.52
N GLU A 273 -10.18 -0.79 -29.83
CA GLU A 273 -11.32 0.01 -29.38
C GLU A 273 -10.85 0.96 -28.26
N VAL A 274 -10.16 0.40 -27.25
CA VAL A 274 -9.61 1.18 -26.13
C VAL A 274 -8.61 2.24 -26.62
N LEU A 275 -7.71 1.90 -27.54
CA LEU A 275 -6.76 2.87 -28.08
C LEU A 275 -7.46 3.98 -28.88
N THR A 276 -8.51 3.64 -29.64
CA THR A 276 -9.29 4.63 -30.39
C THR A 276 -9.98 5.61 -29.44
N ASP A 277 -10.63 5.10 -28.40
CA ASP A 277 -11.29 5.93 -27.39
C ASP A 277 -10.27 6.78 -26.62
N ALA A 278 -9.12 6.21 -26.23
CA ALA A 278 -8.06 6.95 -25.55
C ALA A 278 -7.48 8.08 -26.42
N VAL A 279 -7.29 7.85 -27.72
CA VAL A 279 -6.82 8.90 -28.64
C VAL A 279 -7.86 10.00 -28.82
N ASN A 280 -9.14 9.65 -28.94
CA ASN A 280 -10.22 10.61 -29.13
C ASN A 280 -10.49 11.46 -27.88
N ASP A 281 -10.48 10.82 -26.71
CA ASP A 281 -10.98 11.44 -25.47
C ASP A 281 -9.85 11.99 -24.60
N CYS A 282 -8.66 11.36 -24.63
CA CYS A 282 -7.62 11.57 -23.63
C CYS A 282 -6.37 12.28 -24.17
N LEU A 283 -6.29 12.46 -25.49
CA LEU A 283 -5.33 13.37 -26.12
C LEU A 283 -5.97 14.74 -26.41
N THR A 284 -6.93 15.17 -25.57
CA THR A 284 -7.59 16.47 -25.65
C THR A 284 -6.99 17.48 -24.64
N PRO A 285 -6.89 18.79 -24.97
CA PRO A 285 -6.32 19.78 -24.06
C PRO A 285 -7.18 19.92 -22.79
N GLY A 286 -6.65 19.59 -21.61
CA GLY A 286 -7.40 19.73 -20.36
C GLY A 286 -6.79 19.10 -19.10
N ASP A 287 -6.00 18.03 -19.23
CA ASP A 287 -5.27 17.41 -18.10
C ASP A 287 -3.75 17.55 -18.26
N PRO A 288 -3.07 18.35 -17.41
CA PRO A 288 -1.61 18.50 -17.45
C PRO A 288 -0.82 17.32 -16.90
N SER A 289 -1.48 16.33 -16.29
CA SER A 289 -0.81 15.26 -15.57
C SER A 289 -0.61 13.98 -16.38
N GLY A 290 -1.45 13.76 -17.41
CA GLY A 290 -1.46 12.56 -18.23
C GLY A 290 -1.69 11.26 -17.45
N GLN A 291 -2.36 11.34 -16.30
CA GLN A 291 -2.63 10.19 -15.44
C GLN A 291 -3.79 9.36 -15.99
N VAL A 292 -3.59 8.03 -16.06
CA VAL A 292 -4.58 7.08 -16.59
C VAL A 292 -5.95 7.20 -15.91
N GLN A 293 -5.98 7.47 -14.61
CA GLN A 293 -7.22 7.63 -13.83
C GLN A 293 -8.15 8.76 -14.30
N TYR A 294 -7.65 9.73 -15.05
CA TYR A 294 -8.46 10.82 -15.59
C TYR A 294 -8.97 10.56 -17.02
N CYS A 295 -8.57 9.44 -17.62
CA CYS A 295 -9.02 8.99 -18.92
C CYS A 295 -9.98 7.80 -18.75
N PRO A 296 -11.30 7.97 -18.95
CA PRO A 296 -12.27 6.89 -18.75
C PRO A 296 -11.97 5.62 -19.56
N ALA A 297 -11.51 5.77 -20.81
CA ALA A 297 -11.14 4.66 -21.68
C ALA A 297 -9.98 3.83 -21.10
N LEU A 298 -8.98 4.49 -20.50
CA LEU A 298 -7.82 3.80 -19.92
C LEU A 298 -8.10 3.32 -18.50
N TYR A 299 -8.85 4.07 -17.69
CA TYR A 299 -9.17 3.74 -16.31
C TYR A 299 -9.92 2.41 -16.19
N ALA A 300 -10.80 2.09 -17.14
CA ALA A 300 -11.51 0.81 -17.19
C ALA A 300 -10.56 -0.41 -17.31
N SER A 301 -9.34 -0.19 -17.78
CA SER A 301 -8.30 -1.22 -17.95
C SER A 301 -7.09 -1.01 -17.04
N ASP A 302 -7.16 -0.03 -16.14
CA ASP A 302 -6.09 0.26 -15.19
C ASP A 302 -6.04 -0.83 -14.12
N THR A 303 -4.86 -1.42 -13.94
CA THR A 303 -4.62 -2.48 -12.99
C THR A 303 -3.48 -2.11 -12.08
N ASN A 304 -3.79 -2.06 -10.79
CA ASN A 304 -2.80 -1.83 -9.76
C ASN A 304 -1.80 -2.99 -9.68
N GLY A 305 -0.51 -2.67 -9.57
CA GLY A 305 0.56 -3.65 -9.46
C GLY A 305 0.79 -4.46 -10.74
N ALA A 306 0.62 -3.87 -11.92
CA ALA A 306 0.93 -4.54 -13.19
C ALA A 306 2.34 -5.17 -13.22
N SER A 307 3.31 -4.58 -12.52
CA SER A 307 4.66 -5.13 -12.33
C SER A 307 4.70 -6.48 -11.59
N TYR A 308 3.72 -6.74 -10.72
CA TYR A 308 3.60 -7.97 -9.95
C TYR A 308 2.64 -8.96 -10.61
N ASN A 309 1.62 -8.46 -11.32
CA ASN A 309 0.61 -9.29 -11.98
C ASN A 309 1.07 -9.82 -13.34
N CYS A 310 2.02 -9.13 -13.98
CA CYS A 310 2.62 -9.53 -15.24
C CYS A 310 4.15 -9.41 -15.18
N PRO A 311 4.80 -10.33 -14.46
CA PRO A 311 6.23 -10.27 -14.24
C PRO A 311 7.02 -10.70 -15.48
N GLU A 312 8.32 -10.47 -15.42
CA GLU A 312 9.26 -10.87 -16.46
C GLU A 312 9.15 -12.36 -16.82
N GLN A 313 9.08 -12.62 -18.12
CA GLN A 313 9.00 -13.96 -18.68
C GLN A 313 10.40 -14.62 -18.69
N PRO A 314 10.47 -15.96 -18.63
CA PRO A 314 11.74 -16.67 -18.69
C PRO A 314 12.60 -16.29 -19.90
N PRO A 315 13.95 -16.29 -19.76
CA PRO A 315 14.86 -15.99 -20.86
C PRO A 315 14.66 -16.93 -22.06
N GLN A 316 14.51 -16.33 -23.25
CA GLN A 316 14.38 -17.08 -24.51
C GLN A 316 15.72 -17.40 -25.19
N ILE A 317 16.80 -16.74 -24.75
CA ILE A 317 18.15 -16.92 -25.29
C ILE A 317 19.05 -17.44 -24.17
N GLY A 318 19.76 -18.53 -24.42
CA GLY A 318 20.71 -19.13 -23.48
C GLY A 318 22.03 -18.36 -23.37
N GLU A 319 21.96 -17.05 -23.13
CA GLU A 319 23.11 -16.15 -22.95
C GLU A 319 22.89 -15.27 -21.71
N PRO A 320 23.86 -15.17 -20.78
CA PRO A 320 23.74 -14.30 -19.62
C PRO A 320 23.65 -12.83 -20.03
N VAL A 321 22.62 -12.12 -19.55
CA VAL A 321 22.39 -10.68 -19.78
C VAL A 321 22.12 -9.90 -18.49
N ARG A 322 21.95 -10.59 -17.36
CA ARG A 322 21.62 -9.98 -16.07
C ARG A 322 22.83 -9.98 -15.13
N GLY A 323 22.90 -8.99 -14.25
CA GLY A 323 23.91 -8.94 -13.18
C GLY A 323 25.36 -8.77 -13.67
N LEU A 324 26.31 -9.45 -13.03
CA LEU A 324 27.73 -9.42 -13.40
C LEU A 324 28.03 -10.46 -14.49
N ILE A 325 28.50 -10.01 -15.65
CA ILE A 325 28.83 -10.83 -16.82
C ILE A 325 30.26 -10.57 -17.30
N ASP A 326 30.89 -11.55 -17.94
CA ASP A 326 32.30 -11.45 -18.35
C ASP A 326 32.53 -10.59 -19.60
N LYS A 327 31.50 -10.45 -20.45
CA LYS A 327 31.55 -9.73 -21.73
C LYS A 327 30.13 -9.29 -22.12
N LEU A 328 30.04 -8.26 -22.96
CA LEU A 328 28.74 -7.86 -23.53
C LEU A 328 28.12 -9.03 -24.35
N PRO A 329 26.80 -9.27 -24.22
CA PRO A 329 26.10 -10.29 -24.99
C PRO A 329 26.28 -10.08 -26.49
N GLY A 330 26.41 -11.16 -27.26
CA GLY A 330 26.62 -11.10 -28.72
C GLY A 330 28.04 -10.78 -29.18
N CYS A 331 29.03 -10.93 -28.29
CA CYS A 331 30.43 -10.60 -28.56
C CYS A 331 30.62 -9.14 -28.99
N VAL A 332 29.72 -8.26 -28.56
CA VAL A 332 29.76 -6.85 -28.92
C VAL A 332 31.00 -6.21 -28.30
N VAL A 333 31.69 -5.38 -29.09
CA VAL A 333 32.88 -4.66 -28.66
C VAL A 333 32.49 -3.21 -28.36
N VAL A 334 32.98 -2.66 -27.25
CA VAL A 334 32.77 -1.25 -26.92
C VAL A 334 33.49 -0.38 -27.95
N THR A 335 32.75 0.54 -28.58
CA THR A 335 33.25 1.46 -29.59
C THR A 335 33.03 2.90 -29.14
N PRO A 336 34.08 3.60 -28.66
CA PRO A 336 33.94 4.95 -28.09
C PRO A 336 33.68 6.06 -29.13
N GLY A 337 33.71 5.74 -30.42
CA GLY A 337 33.53 6.71 -31.50
C GLY A 337 34.80 7.55 -31.78
N PRO A 338 34.65 8.67 -32.52
CA PRO A 338 33.38 9.25 -32.97
C PRO A 338 32.75 8.53 -34.16
N ASP A 339 33.51 7.72 -34.88
CA ASP A 339 33.00 6.97 -36.04
C ASP A 339 31.89 5.99 -35.64
N SER A 340 30.91 5.83 -36.53
CA SER A 340 29.85 4.84 -36.35
C SER A 340 30.42 3.42 -36.21
N ALA A 341 29.83 2.63 -35.32
CA ALA A 341 30.21 1.24 -35.13
C ALA A 341 29.94 0.42 -36.40
N MET A 342 30.93 -0.39 -36.81
CA MET A 342 30.79 -1.33 -37.91
C MET A 342 29.97 -2.55 -37.49
N ALA A 343 29.28 -3.17 -38.44
CA ALA A 343 28.51 -4.41 -38.19
C ALA A 343 29.37 -5.53 -37.57
N ALA A 344 30.65 -5.63 -37.93
CA ALA A 344 31.58 -6.61 -37.38
C ALA A 344 31.93 -6.38 -35.89
N GLN A 345 31.69 -5.17 -35.36
CA GLN A 345 31.91 -4.83 -33.95
C GLN A 345 30.68 -5.10 -33.08
N MET A 346 29.52 -5.36 -33.71
CA MET A 346 28.24 -5.65 -33.05
C MET A 346 27.81 -7.11 -33.24
N ASN A 347 28.71 -7.98 -33.71
CA ASN A 347 28.43 -9.40 -33.94
C ASN A 347 29.65 -10.26 -33.57
N CYS A 348 29.40 -11.50 -33.15
CA CYS A 348 30.46 -12.49 -32.98
C CYS A 348 31.18 -12.79 -34.30
N ALA A 349 32.48 -13.08 -34.20
CA ALA A 349 33.27 -13.54 -35.33
C ALA A 349 32.70 -14.86 -35.91
N VAL A 350 32.85 -15.03 -37.22
CA VAL A 350 32.42 -16.25 -37.92
C VAL A 350 33.06 -17.48 -37.26
N GLY A 351 32.25 -18.48 -36.90
CA GLY A 351 32.70 -19.71 -36.26
C GLY A 351 32.64 -19.71 -34.74
N VAL A 352 32.35 -18.57 -34.10
CA VAL A 352 31.99 -18.55 -32.68
C VAL A 352 30.57 -19.12 -32.53
N PRO A 353 30.34 -20.15 -31.70
CA PRO A 353 29.00 -20.68 -31.47
C PRO A 353 28.06 -19.60 -30.95
N LEU A 354 26.93 -19.42 -31.63
CA LEU A 354 25.85 -18.55 -31.17
C LEU A 354 25.11 -19.21 -30.00
N PRO A 355 24.54 -18.41 -29.08
CA PRO A 355 23.66 -18.96 -28.05
C PRO A 355 22.43 -19.61 -28.69
N SER A 356 21.92 -20.66 -28.06
CA SER A 356 20.70 -21.33 -28.49
C SER A 356 19.48 -20.51 -28.10
N ILE A 357 18.48 -20.48 -28.98
CA ILE A 357 17.12 -20.10 -28.63
C ILE A 357 16.58 -21.23 -27.74
N THR A 358 16.31 -20.94 -26.48
CA THR A 358 15.83 -21.90 -25.46
C THR A 358 14.33 -22.11 -25.56
N SER A 359 13.58 -21.11 -26.07
CA SER A 359 12.16 -21.20 -26.37
C SER A 359 11.81 -20.34 -27.58
N THR A 360 11.05 -20.90 -28.53
CA THR A 360 10.49 -20.17 -29.68
C THR A 360 9.01 -19.86 -29.52
N VAL A 361 8.39 -20.36 -28.44
CA VAL A 361 6.99 -20.11 -28.15
C VAL A 361 6.91 -18.71 -27.54
N ASP A 362 6.14 -17.83 -28.17
CA ASP A 362 5.67 -16.57 -27.58
C ASP A 362 5.16 -16.93 -26.17
N SER A 363 5.78 -16.37 -25.13
CA SER A 363 5.87 -16.99 -23.80
C SER A 363 4.53 -17.53 -23.33
N THR A 364 4.42 -18.84 -23.09
CA THR A 364 3.32 -19.35 -22.28
C THR A 364 3.44 -18.69 -20.91
N PRO A 365 2.44 -17.93 -20.45
CA PRO A 365 2.49 -17.29 -19.15
C PRO A 365 2.90 -18.32 -18.12
N ARG A 366 3.89 -17.98 -17.28
CA ARG A 366 4.28 -18.87 -16.19
C ARG A 366 3.02 -19.16 -15.35
N PRO A 367 2.69 -20.43 -15.08
CA PRO A 367 1.46 -20.74 -14.36
C PRO A 367 1.48 -20.02 -13.02
N THR A 368 0.36 -19.38 -12.67
CA THR A 368 0.16 -18.74 -11.36
C THR A 368 -0.68 -19.67 -10.50
N ALA A 369 -0.18 -19.99 -9.31
CA ALA A 369 -0.90 -20.76 -8.32
C ALA A 369 -1.98 -19.88 -7.68
N SER A 370 -3.21 -20.38 -7.67
CA SER A 370 -4.32 -19.77 -6.94
C SER A 370 -4.96 -20.86 -6.09
N PRO A 371 -4.44 -21.11 -4.87
CA PRO A 371 -5.01 -22.12 -3.99
C PRO A 371 -6.44 -21.72 -3.59
N THR A 372 -7.34 -22.69 -3.49
CA THR A 372 -8.66 -22.47 -2.91
C THR A 372 -8.60 -22.52 -1.38
N PRO A 373 -9.42 -21.77 -0.64
CA PRO A 373 -9.48 -21.88 0.82
C PRO A 373 -9.62 -23.33 1.29
N GLY A 374 -8.83 -23.74 2.28
CA GLY A 374 -8.71 -25.10 2.80
C GLY A 374 -7.73 -26.01 2.04
N ALA A 375 -7.16 -25.57 0.91
CA ALA A 375 -6.14 -26.34 0.20
C ALA A 375 -4.78 -26.20 0.90
N THR A 376 -4.02 -27.30 0.96
CA THR A 376 -2.61 -27.24 1.34
C THR A 376 -1.81 -26.49 0.28
N PHE A 377 -1.02 -25.48 0.68
CA PHE A 377 -0.21 -24.68 -0.24
C PHE A 377 1.06 -24.16 0.44
N GLY A 378 2.17 -24.17 -0.29
CA GLY A 378 3.49 -23.89 0.25
C GLY A 378 4.11 -25.10 0.94
N LEU A 379 4.58 -24.92 2.17
CA LEU A 379 5.13 -25.98 3.01
C LEU A 379 4.08 -27.05 3.35
N PRO A 380 4.52 -28.29 3.64
CA PRO A 380 3.64 -29.30 4.21
C PRO A 380 2.93 -28.80 5.47
N ASP A 381 1.72 -29.31 5.69
CA ASP A 381 0.86 -28.93 6.82
C ASP A 381 0.45 -27.44 6.87
N HIS A 382 0.53 -26.69 5.77
CA HIS A 382 0.02 -25.31 5.70
C HIS A 382 -1.20 -25.22 4.79
N GLU A 383 -2.33 -24.76 5.32
CA GLU A 383 -3.56 -24.56 4.58
C GLU A 383 -3.79 -23.08 4.25
N TYR A 384 -4.18 -22.80 3.01
CA TYR A 384 -4.59 -21.46 2.60
C TYR A 384 -5.96 -21.11 3.18
N LEU A 385 -6.06 -20.02 3.93
CA LEU A 385 -7.31 -19.58 4.55
C LEU A 385 -8.11 -18.62 3.66
N GLY A 386 -7.42 -17.83 2.83
CA GLY A 386 -8.07 -16.88 1.94
C GLY A 386 -7.31 -15.57 1.78
N CYS A 387 -7.91 -14.67 0.99
CA CYS A 387 -7.53 -13.29 0.84
C CYS A 387 -8.33 -12.43 1.82
N TYR A 388 -7.65 -11.56 2.56
CA TYR A 388 -8.26 -10.67 3.56
C TYR A 388 -7.88 -9.23 3.25
N ASN A 389 -8.74 -8.28 3.62
CA ASN A 389 -8.38 -6.87 3.55
C ASN A 389 -7.35 -6.53 4.66
N ASP A 390 -6.33 -5.77 4.31
CA ASP A 390 -5.26 -5.34 5.20
C ASP A 390 -5.04 -3.83 4.99
N THR A 391 -5.96 -3.02 5.49
CA THR A 391 -5.99 -1.59 5.10
C THR A 391 -5.03 -0.77 5.93
N ASN A 392 -4.17 0.00 5.25
CA ASN A 392 -3.24 0.95 5.84
C ASN A 392 -3.95 2.01 6.69
N GLY A 393 -4.13 1.74 7.97
CA GLY A 393 -4.60 2.73 8.93
C GLY A 393 -4.96 2.18 10.30
N PHE A 394 -5.76 1.10 10.36
CA PHE A 394 -6.34 0.63 11.62
C PHE A 394 -6.71 -0.88 11.65
N ILE A 395 -6.64 -1.59 10.52
CA ILE A 395 -7.10 -2.99 10.38
C ILE A 395 -6.04 -3.79 9.63
N SER A 396 -5.00 -4.21 10.35
CA SER A 396 -4.08 -5.21 9.79
C SER A 396 -4.52 -6.60 10.19
N THR A 397 -4.48 -7.54 9.25
CA THR A 397 -5.04 -8.89 9.42
C THR A 397 -4.18 -9.70 10.37
N LEU A 398 -2.86 -9.56 10.24
CA LEU A 398 -1.82 -10.18 11.07
C LEU A 398 -0.90 -9.07 11.57
N ASN A 399 -0.73 -8.91 12.89
CA ASN A 399 -0.11 -7.70 13.46
C ASN A 399 1.16 -7.96 14.26
N GLU A 400 1.43 -9.21 14.63
CA GLU A 400 2.37 -9.49 15.70
C GLU A 400 3.83 -9.30 15.27
N VAL A 401 4.24 -9.89 14.14
CA VAL A 401 5.57 -9.70 13.57
C VAL A 401 5.47 -9.53 12.07
N SER A 402 6.26 -8.62 11.50
CA SER A 402 6.40 -8.48 10.06
C SER A 402 7.85 -8.43 9.59
N TYR A 403 8.06 -8.82 8.34
CA TYR A 403 9.35 -8.78 7.64
C TYR A 403 9.14 -8.42 6.17
N THR A 404 10.01 -7.56 5.64
CA THR A 404 9.91 -7.07 4.25
C THR A 404 11.20 -7.35 3.50
N ASN A 405 11.13 -8.13 2.42
CA ASN A 405 12.24 -8.32 1.48
C ASN A 405 11.74 -8.89 0.16
N TYR A 406 11.77 -8.07 -0.89
CA TYR A 406 11.28 -8.42 -2.22
C TYR A 406 11.94 -9.67 -2.80
N THR A 407 13.27 -9.80 -2.68
CA THR A 407 14.06 -10.83 -3.38
C THR A 407 13.88 -12.24 -2.84
N VAL A 408 13.46 -12.40 -1.59
CA VAL A 408 13.32 -13.71 -0.94
C VAL A 408 11.85 -14.09 -0.71
N MET A 409 10.92 -13.15 -0.88
CA MET A 409 9.53 -13.37 -0.50
C MET A 409 8.88 -14.43 -1.39
N THR A 410 8.49 -15.53 -0.75
CA THR A 410 7.68 -16.63 -1.27
C THR A 410 6.72 -17.04 -0.15
N VAL A 411 5.67 -17.79 -0.49
CA VAL A 411 4.74 -18.30 0.50
C VAL A 411 5.47 -19.21 1.49
N GLU A 412 6.31 -20.13 1.02
CA GLU A 412 7.09 -21.04 1.84
C GLU A 412 8.08 -20.31 2.75
N TRP A 413 8.72 -19.26 2.23
CA TRP A 413 9.65 -18.47 3.04
C TRP A 413 8.93 -17.79 4.19
N CYS A 414 7.76 -17.19 3.94
CA CYS A 414 6.98 -16.54 4.99
C CYS A 414 6.44 -17.54 6.01
N GLN A 415 5.91 -18.67 5.55
CA GLN A 415 5.47 -19.77 6.42
C GLN A 415 6.61 -20.27 7.31
N GLN A 416 7.79 -20.50 6.75
CA GLN A 416 8.97 -20.94 7.50
C GLN A 416 9.43 -19.89 8.51
N TYR A 417 9.42 -18.61 8.11
CA TYR A 417 9.79 -17.49 8.98
C TYR A 417 8.87 -17.40 10.20
N CYS A 418 7.55 -17.41 9.98
CA CYS A 418 6.57 -17.37 11.07
C CYS A 418 6.65 -18.60 11.97
N MET A 419 6.76 -19.79 11.39
CA MET A 419 6.90 -21.04 12.15
C MET A 419 8.15 -21.05 13.03
N ASN A 420 9.29 -20.56 12.53
CA ASN A 420 10.53 -20.48 13.30
C ASN A 420 10.44 -19.52 14.50
N LEU A 421 9.57 -18.53 14.41
CA LEU A 421 9.30 -17.57 15.48
C LEU A 421 8.17 -18.02 16.42
N GLY A 422 7.55 -19.18 16.17
CA GLY A 422 6.48 -19.72 17.00
C GLY A 422 5.08 -19.19 16.66
N TYR A 423 4.88 -18.66 15.45
CA TYR A 423 3.58 -18.21 14.94
C TYR A 423 2.94 -19.26 14.04
N ARG A 424 1.66 -19.55 14.27
CA ARG A 424 0.86 -20.53 13.53
C ARG A 424 0.36 -19.97 12.20
N LEU A 425 0.10 -18.66 12.15
CA LEU A 425 -0.37 -17.98 10.96
C LEU A 425 0.79 -17.26 10.28
N SER A 426 0.77 -17.33 8.97
CA SER A 426 1.63 -16.55 8.10
C SER A 426 0.76 -15.89 7.04
N GLY A 427 1.04 -14.65 6.69
CA GLY A 427 0.36 -13.97 5.60
C GLY A 427 1.35 -13.18 4.78
N VAL A 428 1.10 -13.14 3.48
CA VAL A 428 1.97 -12.46 2.51
C VAL A 428 1.22 -11.33 1.83
N GLU A 429 1.89 -10.19 1.74
CA GLU A 429 1.31 -8.92 1.28
C GLU A 429 2.28 -8.13 0.40
N TYR A 430 1.76 -7.23 -0.44
CA TYR A 430 2.54 -6.31 -1.27
C TYR A 430 3.67 -6.97 -2.10
N ALA A 431 3.54 -8.25 -2.45
CA ALA A 431 4.55 -9.09 -3.08
C ALA A 431 5.85 -9.33 -2.26
N GLN A 432 6.05 -8.64 -1.14
CA GLN A 432 7.37 -8.58 -0.47
C GLN A 432 7.32 -8.60 1.04
N GLU A 433 6.12 -8.59 1.62
CA GLU A 433 5.90 -8.52 3.06
C GLU A 433 5.39 -9.86 3.54
N CYS A 434 5.93 -10.28 4.68
CA CYS A 434 5.50 -11.42 5.44
C CYS A 434 5.02 -10.92 6.80
N HIS A 435 3.84 -11.35 7.20
CA HIS A 435 3.22 -11.03 8.48
C HIS A 435 2.90 -12.31 9.21
N CYS A 436 3.17 -12.35 10.51
CA CYS A 436 3.01 -13.50 11.35
C CYS A 436 2.06 -13.17 12.50
N ASP A 437 1.25 -14.13 12.89
CA ASP A 437 0.36 -14.02 14.03
C ASP A 437 -0.02 -15.41 14.55
N ASN A 438 -0.66 -15.48 15.70
CA ASN A 438 -1.34 -16.69 16.14
C ASN A 438 -2.86 -16.58 16.00
N GLU A 439 -3.38 -15.38 15.81
CA GLU A 439 -4.79 -15.11 15.56
C GLU A 439 -4.99 -14.10 14.43
N ILE A 440 -5.99 -14.35 13.57
CA ILE A 440 -6.44 -13.37 12.59
C ILE A 440 -7.18 -12.26 13.34
N ASN A 441 -6.91 -11.00 12.99
CA ASN A 441 -7.65 -9.88 13.55
C ASN A 441 -9.17 -10.10 13.42
N PRO A 442 -9.92 -10.08 14.55
CA PRO A 442 -11.38 -10.14 14.59
C PRO A 442 -12.13 -9.30 13.56
N THR A 443 -11.59 -8.16 13.17
CA THR A 443 -12.22 -7.20 12.25
C THR A 443 -11.84 -7.42 10.78
N ALA A 444 -10.95 -8.38 10.48
CA ALA A 444 -10.54 -8.71 9.11
C ALA A 444 -11.73 -9.24 8.29
N LEU A 445 -11.92 -8.66 7.11
CA LEU A 445 -12.96 -9.02 6.16
C LEU A 445 -12.37 -9.94 5.09
N ASN A 446 -12.98 -11.11 4.94
CA ASN A 446 -12.61 -12.05 3.88
C ASN A 446 -13.03 -11.47 2.51
N ALA A 447 -12.05 -11.27 1.64
CA ALA A 447 -12.22 -10.69 0.31
C ALA A 447 -12.58 -11.72 -0.78
N ASN A 448 -12.60 -13.02 -0.47
CA ASN A 448 -12.85 -14.11 -1.44
C ASN A 448 -14.26 -14.04 -2.08
N ASN A 449 -15.22 -13.32 -1.46
CA ASN A 449 -16.58 -13.13 -1.96
C ASN A 449 -16.80 -11.78 -2.67
N GLN A 450 -15.77 -10.94 -2.81
CA GLN A 450 -15.88 -9.69 -3.54
C GLN A 450 -15.62 -9.93 -5.03
N THR A 451 -16.31 -9.16 -5.90
CA THR A 451 -16.26 -9.29 -7.37
C THR A 451 -14.87 -9.04 -7.99
N THR A 452 -13.87 -8.69 -7.18
CA THR A 452 -12.46 -8.58 -7.55
C THR A 452 -11.61 -9.27 -6.47
N ASN A 453 -11.05 -10.44 -6.78
CA ASN A 453 -9.95 -10.98 -5.95
C ASN A 453 -8.79 -9.99 -6.06
N GLN A 454 -8.40 -9.36 -4.94
CA GLN A 454 -7.35 -8.32 -4.92
C GLN A 454 -5.99 -8.85 -4.46
N CYS A 455 -5.93 -10.11 -4.03
CA CYS A 455 -4.68 -10.80 -3.76
C CYS A 455 -4.10 -11.40 -5.06
N THR A 456 -3.75 -10.54 -6.02
CA THR A 456 -3.34 -10.93 -7.37
C THR A 456 -1.87 -10.70 -7.65
N TRP A 457 -1.14 -10.10 -6.70
CA TRP A 457 0.26 -9.74 -6.88
C TRP A 457 1.12 -10.96 -6.65
N ALA A 458 1.96 -11.30 -7.62
CA ALA A 458 2.85 -12.43 -7.43
C ALA A 458 4.03 -12.09 -6.49
N CYS A 459 4.50 -13.09 -5.74
CA CYS A 459 5.56 -12.98 -4.76
C CYS A 459 6.89 -12.58 -5.40
N GLY A 460 7.54 -11.53 -4.90
CA GLY A 460 8.78 -10.96 -5.46
C GLY A 460 9.91 -11.97 -5.65
N GLY A 461 10.06 -12.93 -4.74
CA GLY A 461 11.05 -14.02 -4.84
C GLY A 461 10.76 -14.98 -5.99
N THR A 462 9.49 -15.08 -6.42
CA THR A 462 9.09 -15.82 -7.62
C THR A 462 9.13 -14.97 -8.89
N LEU A 463 9.32 -13.65 -8.83
CA LEU A 463 9.28 -12.77 -10.03
C LEU A 463 10.59 -12.62 -10.79
N THR A 464 11.65 -13.31 -10.36
CA THR A 464 12.93 -13.23 -11.07
C THR A 464 12.89 -14.04 -12.37
N ALA A 465 13.54 -13.54 -13.44
CA ALA A 465 13.64 -14.22 -14.73
C ALA A 465 14.18 -15.66 -14.63
N ASN A 466 14.95 -15.96 -13.59
CA ASN A 466 15.57 -17.26 -13.35
C ASN A 466 14.82 -18.12 -12.33
N ALA A 467 13.67 -17.67 -11.81
CA ALA A 467 12.87 -18.48 -10.90
C ALA A 467 12.20 -19.60 -11.70
N ASP A 468 12.65 -20.83 -11.49
CA ASP A 468 11.96 -22.04 -11.96
C ASP A 468 10.66 -22.25 -11.14
N GLY A 469 9.58 -22.74 -11.75
CA GLY A 469 8.37 -23.19 -11.03
C GLY A 469 7.08 -22.41 -11.32
N VAL A 470 6.15 -22.41 -10.38
CA VAL A 470 4.83 -21.75 -10.46
C VAL A 470 4.92 -20.39 -9.75
N GLN A 471 4.30 -19.34 -10.28
CA GLN A 471 4.20 -18.05 -9.58
C GLN A 471 3.25 -18.18 -8.40
N GLU A 472 3.66 -17.70 -7.23
CA GLU A 472 2.82 -17.66 -6.03
C GLU A 472 2.21 -16.28 -5.86
N LEU A 473 1.05 -16.19 -5.24
CA LEU A 473 0.38 -14.93 -4.93
C LEU A 473 0.74 -14.47 -3.50
N CYS A 474 1.19 -13.23 -3.39
CA CYS A 474 1.62 -12.57 -2.16
C CYS A 474 0.84 -11.26 -1.93
N GLY A 475 -0.47 -11.38 -1.89
CA GLY A 475 -1.40 -10.31 -1.56
C GLY A 475 -1.62 -9.31 -2.69
N GLY A 476 -1.83 -8.06 -2.32
CA GLY A 476 -2.08 -6.92 -3.20
C GLY A 476 -2.04 -5.63 -2.40
N VAL A 477 -2.52 -4.52 -3.00
CA VAL A 477 -2.65 -3.27 -2.24
C VAL A 477 -3.77 -3.38 -1.23
N ASP A 478 -3.38 -3.40 0.04
CA ASP A 478 -4.27 -3.53 1.19
C ASP A 478 -4.99 -4.88 1.23
N TYR A 479 -4.36 -5.95 0.71
CA TYR A 479 -4.89 -7.31 0.81
C TYR A 479 -3.77 -8.32 1.03
N ILE A 480 -4.04 -9.28 1.92
CA ILE A 480 -3.09 -10.29 2.38
C ILE A 480 -3.63 -11.70 2.13
N ASN A 481 -2.80 -12.59 1.58
CA ASN A 481 -3.09 -14.03 1.54
C ASN A 481 -2.67 -14.63 2.88
N VAL A 482 -3.58 -15.29 3.59
CA VAL A 482 -3.31 -15.88 4.92
C VAL A 482 -3.27 -17.40 4.84
N TYR A 483 -2.33 -17.99 5.55
CA TYR A 483 -2.09 -19.42 5.66
C TYR A 483 -2.02 -19.85 7.13
N ASN A 484 -2.44 -21.07 7.41
CA ASN A 484 -2.46 -21.66 8.74
C ASN A 484 -1.64 -22.95 8.79
N ASN A 485 -0.71 -23.02 9.74
CA ASN A 485 0.00 -24.24 10.08
C ASN A 485 -0.93 -25.22 10.83
N THR A 486 -1.32 -26.28 10.13
CA THR A 486 -2.18 -27.38 10.58
C THR A 486 -1.42 -28.49 11.29
N ASN A 487 -0.09 -28.40 11.42
CA ASN A 487 0.70 -29.42 12.10
C ASN A 487 0.25 -29.53 13.57
N SER A 488 -0.27 -30.71 13.90
CA SER A 488 -0.74 -31.06 15.25
C SER A 488 0.36 -30.91 16.32
N SER A 489 1.61 -31.18 15.96
CA SER A 489 2.73 -31.10 16.90
C SER A 489 3.31 -29.71 17.02
N PHE A 490 2.84 -28.73 16.25
CA PHE A 490 3.31 -27.35 16.33
C PHE A 490 2.78 -26.66 17.58
N ASN A 491 3.71 -26.21 18.43
CA ASN A 491 3.41 -25.45 19.64
C ASN A 491 3.66 -23.96 19.38
N ALA A 492 2.58 -23.22 19.14
CA ALA A 492 2.62 -21.77 19.16
C ALA A 492 2.84 -21.29 20.61
N PHE A 493 3.87 -20.49 20.85
CA PHE A 493 4.27 -19.91 22.15
C PHE A 493 4.98 -20.78 23.19
N GLY A 494 5.25 -22.06 22.95
CA GLY A 494 6.03 -22.86 23.90
C GLY A 494 5.32 -23.12 25.25
N ASP A 495 3.99 -23.01 25.30
CA ASP A 495 3.17 -23.45 26.46
C ASP A 495 2.39 -24.73 26.11
N MET A 496 2.32 -25.66 27.07
CA MET A 496 2.03 -27.09 26.88
C MET A 496 0.55 -27.46 26.89
N SER A 497 -0.32 -26.71 26.21
CA SER A 497 -1.68 -27.20 25.94
C SER A 497 -1.90 -27.39 24.44
N ASN A 498 -1.58 -28.60 24.00
CA ASN A 498 -1.86 -29.10 22.66
C ASN A 498 -3.36 -28.98 22.32
N THR A 499 -3.68 -28.09 21.38
CA THR A 499 -4.85 -28.20 20.49
C THR A 499 -4.41 -28.11 19.02
N ALA A 500 -3.53 -29.03 18.66
CA ALA A 500 -3.54 -29.66 17.34
C ALA A 500 -4.98 -29.80 16.80
N GLY A 501 -5.36 -28.99 15.81
CA GLY A 501 -6.57 -29.23 15.03
C GLY A 501 -7.70 -28.22 15.17
N ASN A 502 -7.52 -27.08 15.86
CA ASN A 502 -8.51 -26.00 15.80
C ASN A 502 -7.87 -24.66 15.38
N ALA A 503 -7.45 -24.54 14.12
CA ALA A 503 -8.07 -23.44 13.37
C ALA A 503 -9.51 -23.90 13.15
N SER A 504 -10.36 -23.68 14.16
CA SER A 504 -11.79 -23.86 13.97
C SER A 504 -12.17 -23.01 12.75
N PRO A 505 -13.03 -23.48 11.82
CA PRO A 505 -13.58 -22.61 10.80
C PRO A 505 -14.06 -21.35 11.50
N TYR A 506 -13.55 -20.21 11.04
CA TYR A 506 -13.97 -18.85 11.37
C TYR A 506 -15.27 -18.82 12.19
N THR A 507 -15.16 -18.66 13.50
CA THR A 507 -16.23 -18.04 14.26
C THR A 507 -15.93 -16.56 14.27
N LEU A 508 -16.87 -15.76 13.72
CA LEU A 508 -16.96 -14.32 13.97
C LEU A 508 -16.53 -14.05 15.42
N PRO A 509 -15.79 -12.97 15.68
CA PRO A 509 -15.46 -12.58 17.05
C PRO A 509 -16.77 -12.62 17.82
N ALA A 510 -16.75 -13.30 18.97
CA ALA A 510 -17.94 -13.40 19.79
C ALA A 510 -18.53 -11.99 19.88
N ALA A 511 -19.80 -11.85 19.49
CA ALA A 511 -20.50 -10.57 19.61
C ALA A 511 -20.15 -9.98 20.96
N PHE A 512 -19.82 -8.68 21.00
CA PHE A 512 -19.47 -8.02 22.25
C PHE A 512 -20.44 -8.47 23.35
N ALA A 513 -19.91 -8.75 24.55
CA ALA A 513 -20.70 -9.29 25.65
C ALA A 513 -22.01 -8.50 25.83
N ALA A 514 -23.08 -9.14 26.30
CA ALA A 514 -24.42 -8.52 26.36
C ALA A 514 -24.50 -7.20 27.16
N ASN A 515 -23.50 -6.89 27.97
CA ASN A 515 -23.35 -5.65 28.71
C ASN A 515 -22.51 -4.57 27.99
N TYR A 516 -22.07 -4.79 26.77
CA TYR A 516 -21.40 -3.77 25.95
C TYR A 516 -22.35 -2.63 25.60
N LEU A 517 -21.86 -1.41 25.76
CA LEU A 517 -22.63 -0.18 25.56
C LEU A 517 -22.25 0.54 24.25
N GLY A 518 -21.11 0.19 23.64
CA GLY A 518 -20.63 0.80 22.40
C GLY A 518 -19.21 1.33 22.51
N CYS A 519 -18.72 1.88 21.40
CA CYS A 519 -17.42 2.54 21.31
C CYS A 519 -17.59 4.04 21.54
N TYR A 520 -16.90 4.60 22.52
CA TYR A 520 -17.01 6.01 22.91
C TYR A 520 -15.69 6.74 22.68
N THR A 521 -15.74 8.01 22.32
CA THR A 521 -14.53 8.86 22.34
C THR A 521 -13.96 8.96 23.74
N ASP A 522 -12.64 9.06 23.88
CA ASP A 522 -11.95 9.34 25.13
C ASP A 522 -10.75 10.27 24.89
N ASN A 523 -10.73 11.42 25.56
CA ASN A 523 -9.74 12.45 25.29
C ASN A 523 -9.29 13.15 26.58
N SER A 524 -8.00 13.04 26.90
CA SER A 524 -7.43 13.66 28.10
C SER A 524 -7.51 15.19 28.12
N ASN A 525 -7.60 15.85 26.96
CA ASN A 525 -7.58 17.31 26.84
C ASN A 525 -8.98 17.94 26.96
N THR A 526 -10.02 17.24 26.50
CA THR A 526 -11.42 17.71 26.55
C THR A 526 -12.23 17.07 27.67
N GLY A 527 -11.64 16.12 28.39
CA GLY A 527 -12.23 15.40 29.52
C GLY A 527 -12.36 13.91 29.22
N ARG A 528 -11.81 13.08 30.12
CA ARG A 528 -11.93 11.61 30.04
C ARG A 528 -13.39 11.18 30.17
N THR A 529 -13.75 10.10 29.50
CA THR A 529 -15.10 9.55 29.43
C THR A 529 -15.51 8.88 30.73
N LEU A 530 -14.59 8.14 31.36
CA LEU A 530 -14.73 7.63 32.72
C LEU A 530 -13.66 8.30 33.60
N THR A 531 -14.09 8.86 34.73
CA THR A 531 -13.25 9.69 35.61
C THR A 531 -12.95 9.05 36.96
N GLY A 532 -13.29 7.77 37.14
CA GLY A 532 -12.93 6.99 38.32
C GLY A 532 -11.49 6.50 38.27
N VAL A 533 -11.23 5.30 38.78
CA VAL A 533 -9.88 4.70 38.73
C VAL A 533 -9.53 4.20 37.33
N SER A 534 -8.24 4.14 37.02
CA SER A 534 -7.73 3.49 35.82
C SER A 534 -6.45 2.70 36.10
N ILE A 535 -6.18 1.69 35.27
CA ILE A 535 -5.00 0.83 35.33
C ILE A 535 -4.59 0.38 33.93
N SER A 536 -3.29 0.17 33.71
CA SER A 536 -2.76 -0.43 32.47
C SER A 536 -1.88 -1.63 32.81
N LEU A 537 -2.06 -2.73 32.07
CA LEU A 537 -1.34 -3.99 32.29
C LEU A 537 -1.00 -4.69 30.97
N PRO A 538 0.12 -5.45 30.93
CA PRO A 538 0.54 -6.19 29.74
C PRO A 538 -0.30 -7.46 29.47
N ASN A 539 -1.21 -7.83 30.37
CA ASN A 539 -2.11 -8.97 30.22
C ASN A 539 -3.59 -8.58 30.41
N MET A 540 -3.96 -7.37 29.95
CA MET A 540 -5.32 -6.86 30.04
C MET A 540 -6.32 -7.74 29.27
N THR A 541 -7.47 -8.01 29.89
CA THR A 541 -8.64 -8.65 29.28
C THR A 541 -9.89 -7.90 29.68
N ILE A 542 -11.00 -8.08 28.94
CA ILE A 542 -12.30 -7.52 29.30
C ILE A 542 -12.70 -8.00 30.71
N ALA A 543 -12.50 -9.29 30.99
CA ALA A 543 -12.79 -9.90 32.28
C ALA A 543 -11.96 -9.29 33.43
N TYR A 544 -10.66 -9.06 33.20
CA TYR A 544 -9.80 -8.42 34.18
C TYR A 544 -10.27 -7.00 34.49
N CYS A 545 -10.58 -6.21 33.46
CA CYS A 545 -11.04 -4.83 33.65
C CYS A 545 -12.37 -4.78 34.44
N ALA A 546 -13.32 -5.66 34.11
CA ALA A 546 -14.57 -5.78 34.85
C ALA A 546 -14.33 -6.14 36.33
N GLN A 547 -13.46 -7.13 36.60
CA GLN A 547 -13.11 -7.51 37.97
C GLN A 547 -12.43 -6.38 38.75
N HIS A 548 -11.52 -5.65 38.10
CA HIS A 548 -10.86 -4.50 38.69
C HIS A 548 -11.89 -3.45 39.10
N CYS A 549 -12.77 -3.03 38.19
CA CYS A 549 -13.80 -2.03 38.46
C CYS A 549 -14.86 -2.49 39.47
N ASN A 550 -15.09 -3.80 39.62
CA ASN A 550 -15.90 -4.36 40.70
C ASN A 550 -15.24 -4.18 42.07
N SER A 551 -13.94 -4.44 42.17
CA SER A 551 -13.21 -4.39 43.45
C SER A 551 -12.77 -2.99 43.88
N ALA A 552 -12.58 -2.09 42.91
CA ALA A 552 -12.00 -0.76 43.17
C ALA A 552 -13.03 0.30 43.61
N GLY A 553 -14.32 -0.02 43.56
CA GLY A 553 -15.37 0.93 43.95
C GLY A 553 -15.37 1.21 45.46
N PRO A 554 -15.74 2.45 45.87
CA PRO A 554 -15.82 2.82 47.28
C PRO A 554 -16.84 1.94 48.04
N HIS A 555 -16.50 1.57 49.27
CA HIS A 555 -17.36 0.77 50.16
C HIS A 555 -17.84 -0.58 49.60
N GLY A 556 -17.13 -1.16 48.63
CA GLY A 556 -17.44 -2.47 48.06
C GLY A 556 -18.62 -2.49 47.09
N THR A 557 -19.06 -1.32 46.59
CA THR A 557 -20.16 -1.22 45.61
C THR A 557 -19.72 -1.44 44.16
N GLY A 558 -18.42 -1.38 43.89
CA GLY A 558 -17.89 -1.31 42.52
C GLY A 558 -18.19 0.02 41.82
N TYR A 559 -17.73 0.15 40.58
CA TYR A 559 -18.10 1.24 39.66
C TYR A 559 -19.19 0.78 38.69
N GLN A 560 -20.08 1.69 38.27
CA GLN A 560 -21.20 1.38 37.37
C GLN A 560 -20.76 1.00 35.95
N TYR A 561 -19.68 1.59 35.46
CA TYR A 561 -19.15 1.38 34.11
C TYR A 561 -17.67 1.04 34.15
N TYR A 562 -17.25 0.28 33.14
CA TYR A 562 -15.85 0.09 32.82
C TYR A 562 -15.63 0.21 31.30
N GLY A 563 -14.44 0.63 30.90
CA GLY A 563 -14.06 0.77 29.51
C GLY A 563 -12.60 0.44 29.28
N LEU A 564 -12.29 -0.08 28.09
CA LEU A 564 -10.93 -0.48 27.72
C LEU A 564 -10.42 0.39 26.57
N GLU A 565 -9.17 0.85 26.67
CA GLU A 565 -8.48 1.70 25.68
C GLU A 565 -7.11 1.09 25.33
N PHE A 566 -6.66 1.31 24.09
CA PHE A 566 -5.28 1.09 23.68
C PHE A 566 -4.70 -0.29 24.05
N ALA A 567 -5.49 -1.34 23.80
CA ALA A 567 -5.20 -2.77 24.03
C ALA A 567 -4.99 -3.19 25.50
N SER A 568 -4.56 -2.28 26.37
CA SER A 568 -3.90 -2.57 27.63
C SER A 568 -4.43 -1.77 28.81
N GLN A 569 -5.31 -0.79 28.56
CA GLN A 569 -5.79 0.15 29.57
C GLN A 569 -7.23 -0.15 29.96
N CYS A 570 -7.53 0.03 31.23
CA CYS A 570 -8.84 -0.15 31.83
C CYS A 570 -9.20 1.10 32.62
N TYR A 571 -10.42 1.59 32.43
CA TYR A 571 -10.97 2.76 33.09
C TYR A 571 -12.31 2.41 33.75
N CYS A 572 -12.56 2.94 34.94
CA CYS A 572 -13.79 2.72 35.70
C CYS A 572 -14.49 4.05 35.97
N GLY A 573 -15.82 4.06 36.07
CA GLY A 573 -16.56 5.27 36.40
C GLY A 573 -18.01 5.02 36.78
N ASN A 574 -18.63 5.97 37.49
CA ASN A 574 -20.07 5.92 37.82
C ASN A 574 -20.93 6.77 36.89
N ALA A 575 -20.32 7.50 35.97
CA ALA A 575 -20.99 8.31 34.97
C ALA A 575 -20.15 8.32 33.69
N ILE A 576 -20.84 8.39 32.56
CA ILE A 576 -20.23 8.68 31.26
C ILE A 576 -20.20 10.20 31.13
N SER A 577 -19.01 10.78 30.94
CA SER A 577 -18.82 12.22 30.81
C SER A 577 -19.67 12.79 29.67
N THR A 578 -20.27 13.97 29.88
CA THR A 578 -21.03 14.69 28.84
C THR A 578 -20.15 15.21 27.70
N ALA A 579 -18.83 15.23 27.89
CA ALA A 579 -17.86 15.54 26.85
C ALA A 579 -17.58 14.34 25.91
N SER A 580 -18.04 13.14 26.27
CA SER A 580 -17.89 11.93 25.46
C SER A 580 -19.01 11.81 24.42
N SER A 581 -18.68 11.21 23.28
CA SER A 581 -19.62 10.88 22.21
C SER A 581 -19.60 9.38 21.92
N LEU A 582 -20.79 8.79 21.77
CA LEU A 582 -20.96 7.44 21.25
C LEU A 582 -20.66 7.45 19.75
N LEU A 583 -19.62 6.73 19.33
CA LEU A 583 -19.26 6.57 17.93
C LEU A 583 -20.13 5.52 17.26
N THR A 584 -20.34 4.39 17.94
CA THR A 584 -21.17 3.28 17.44
C THR A 584 -21.64 2.39 18.58
N ALA A 585 -22.90 1.97 18.50
CA ALA A 585 -23.50 0.98 19.41
C ALA A 585 -23.52 -0.44 18.83
N LEU A 586 -22.88 -0.65 17.66
CA LEU A 586 -22.89 -1.96 17.02
C LEU A 586 -22.12 -2.97 17.89
N THR A 587 -22.78 -4.10 18.15
CA THR A 587 -22.18 -5.27 18.82
C THR A 587 -21.42 -6.18 17.86
N SER A 588 -21.35 -5.78 16.57
CA SER A 588 -20.50 -6.39 15.54
C SER A 588 -19.20 -5.59 15.39
N PRO A 589 -18.02 -6.25 15.45
CA PRO A 589 -16.70 -5.59 15.29
C PRO A 589 -16.47 -4.93 13.92
N SER A 590 -17.34 -5.18 12.94
CA SER A 590 -17.17 -4.79 11.54
C SER A 590 -17.36 -3.29 11.23
N ASN A 591 -17.66 -2.43 12.21
CA ASN A 591 -17.80 -0.97 11.99
C ASN A 591 -17.62 -0.15 13.29
N SER A 592 -16.49 -0.28 13.98
CA SER A 592 -16.20 0.52 15.18
C SER A 592 -14.75 0.93 15.29
N SER A 593 -14.47 2.17 15.71
CA SER A 593 -13.11 2.70 15.99
C SER A 593 -12.39 1.99 17.16
N CYS A 594 -13.10 1.13 17.89
CA CYS A 594 -12.55 0.29 18.95
C CYS A 594 -12.20 -1.07 18.36
N GLN A 595 -10.94 -1.28 17.99
CA GLN A 595 -10.46 -2.47 17.25
C GLN A 595 -9.15 -3.05 17.80
N ASP A 596 -8.54 -2.41 18.79
CA ASP A 596 -7.28 -2.88 19.37
C ASP A 596 -7.54 -4.18 20.12
N ARG A 597 -6.77 -5.24 19.80
CA ARG A 597 -6.85 -6.51 20.52
C ARG A 597 -6.36 -6.35 21.96
N CYS A 598 -7.00 -7.03 22.89
CA CYS A 598 -6.56 -7.05 24.27
C CYS A 598 -5.18 -7.72 24.39
N VAL A 599 -4.21 -7.07 25.06
CA VAL A 599 -2.85 -7.63 25.21
C VAL A 599 -2.80 -8.93 26.01
N GLY A 600 -3.81 -9.24 26.83
CA GLY A 600 -3.92 -10.49 27.60
C GLY A 600 -4.87 -11.52 27.01
N SER A 601 -5.54 -11.22 25.90
CA SER A 601 -6.47 -12.12 25.22
C SER A 601 -6.65 -11.64 23.78
N GLU A 602 -5.92 -12.25 22.85
CA GLU A 602 -5.94 -11.91 21.42
C GLU A 602 -7.35 -11.88 20.77
N PRO A 603 -8.36 -12.70 21.15
CA PRO A 603 -9.66 -12.65 20.49
C PRO A 603 -10.59 -11.55 21.03
N GLU A 604 -10.20 -10.86 22.10
CA GLU A 604 -11.00 -9.79 22.73
C GLU A 604 -10.60 -8.40 22.21
N ILE A 605 -11.57 -7.48 22.14
CA ILE A 605 -11.34 -6.09 21.71
C ILE A 605 -11.31 -5.14 22.93
N CYS A 606 -10.24 -4.37 23.02
CA CYS A 606 -9.86 -3.50 24.14
C CYS A 606 -9.70 -2.02 23.73
N GLY A 607 -10.62 -1.50 22.91
CA GLY A 607 -10.68 -0.07 22.57
C GLY A 607 -9.83 0.33 21.38
N GLY A 608 -9.30 1.55 21.39
CA GLY A 608 -8.49 2.12 20.32
C GLY A 608 -7.77 3.38 20.82
N GLY A 609 -6.91 3.98 19.99
CA GLY A 609 -6.30 5.27 20.32
C GLY A 609 -7.34 6.38 20.49
N GLY A 610 -7.57 6.85 21.74
CA GLY A 610 -8.55 7.90 22.04
C GLY A 610 -10.00 7.44 22.01
N VAL A 611 -10.26 6.14 22.13
CA VAL A 611 -11.63 5.57 22.16
C VAL A 611 -11.73 4.37 23.11
N LEU A 612 -12.83 4.28 23.86
CA LEU A 612 -13.11 3.23 24.83
C LEU A 612 -14.14 2.23 24.30
N SER A 613 -13.82 0.94 24.41
CA SER A 613 -14.84 -0.13 24.38
C SER A 613 -15.58 -0.10 25.72
N MET A 614 -16.81 0.42 25.73
CA MET A 614 -17.56 0.73 26.96
C MET A 614 -18.50 -0.42 27.36
N TYR A 615 -18.57 -0.73 28.66
CA TYR A 615 -19.42 -1.79 29.20
C TYR A 615 -20.14 -1.35 30.46
N ASN A 616 -21.36 -1.86 30.64
CA ASN A 616 -22.10 -1.80 31.89
C ASN A 616 -21.53 -2.84 32.86
N ASN A 617 -21.21 -2.41 34.08
CA ASN A 617 -20.67 -3.30 35.07
C ASN A 617 -21.78 -4.03 35.84
N THR A 618 -21.95 -5.32 35.58
CA THR A 618 -23.00 -6.13 36.20
C THR A 618 -22.77 -6.41 37.69
N GLY A 619 -21.55 -6.21 38.19
CA GLY A 619 -21.21 -6.33 39.61
C GLY A 619 -21.44 -5.05 40.42
N PHE A 620 -21.88 -3.96 39.79
CA PHE A 620 -22.21 -2.71 40.49
C PHE A 620 -23.43 -2.87 41.38
N VAL A 621 -23.30 -2.48 42.65
CA VAL A 621 -24.41 -2.44 43.62
C VAL A 621 -24.78 -0.98 43.89
N ALA A 622 -25.90 -0.54 43.31
CA ALA A 622 -26.40 0.80 43.53
C ALA A 622 -26.70 1.07 45.01
N PRO A 623 -26.35 2.26 45.55
CA PRO A 623 -26.76 2.66 46.89
C PRO A 623 -28.29 2.60 47.04
N ALA A 624 -28.77 1.91 48.07
CA ALA A 624 -30.19 1.78 48.36
C ALA A 624 -30.60 2.66 49.55
N ILE A 625 -31.72 3.37 49.42
CA ILE A 625 -32.34 4.08 50.54
C ILE A 625 -32.82 3.04 51.56
N LYS A 626 -32.40 3.19 52.82
CA LYS A 626 -32.92 2.38 53.93
C LYS A 626 -34.26 2.96 54.37
N PRO A 627 -35.40 2.27 54.24
CA PRO A 627 -36.70 2.87 54.56
C PRO A 627 -36.83 3.26 56.05
N SER A 628 -36.16 2.52 56.93
CA SER A 628 -36.08 2.82 58.36
C SER A 628 -34.82 2.22 58.99
N VAL A 629 -34.38 2.83 60.08
CA VAL A 629 -33.35 2.30 60.97
C VAL A 629 -33.77 2.55 62.41
N GLY A 630 -34.14 1.47 63.10
CA GLY A 630 -34.75 1.58 64.43
C GLY A 630 -36.02 2.43 64.38
N LYS A 631 -36.04 3.54 65.14
CA LYS A 631 -37.16 4.48 65.20
C LYS A 631 -37.11 5.58 64.13
N TYR A 632 -36.01 5.70 63.40
CA TYR A 632 -35.89 6.71 62.35
C TYR A 632 -36.47 6.17 61.06
N LEU A 633 -37.30 6.98 60.41
CA LEU A 633 -37.86 6.74 59.10
C LEU A 633 -37.08 7.58 58.08
N SER A 634 -36.91 7.05 56.87
CA SER A 634 -36.39 7.84 55.75
C SER A 634 -37.32 9.03 55.48
N GLY A 635 -36.75 10.22 55.42
CA GLY A 635 -37.43 11.45 55.02
C GLY A 635 -37.17 11.79 53.55
N GLN A 636 -37.58 12.99 53.16
CA GLN A 636 -37.30 13.58 51.85
C GLN A 636 -35.81 13.88 51.62
N CYS A 637 -35.41 13.99 50.35
CA CYS A 637 -34.15 14.59 49.97
C CYS A 637 -34.04 16.00 50.52
N LEU A 638 -33.02 16.29 51.31
CA LEU A 638 -32.86 17.61 51.90
C LEU A 638 -31.82 18.42 51.12
N LEU A 639 -32.21 19.56 50.53
CA LEU A 639 -31.24 20.52 49.99
C LEU A 639 -30.35 21.02 51.14
N ASP A 640 -29.04 20.84 51.01
CA ASP A 640 -28.02 21.26 51.99
C ASP A 640 -26.98 22.17 51.32
N PRO A 641 -27.28 23.46 51.13
CA PRO A 641 -26.39 24.34 50.38
C PRO A 641 -25.10 24.62 51.17
N SER A 642 -23.96 24.59 50.48
CA SER A 642 -22.66 24.92 51.06
C SER A 642 -22.52 26.39 51.49
N THR A 643 -23.43 27.28 51.04
CA THR A 643 -23.46 28.72 51.35
C THR A 643 -24.88 29.14 51.75
N GLY A 644 -25.04 29.75 52.93
CA GLY A 644 -26.34 30.23 53.44
C GLY A 644 -26.87 29.53 54.71
N GLY A 645 -26.16 28.49 55.18
CA GLY A 645 -26.48 27.73 56.39
C GLY A 645 -26.90 26.30 56.05
N ARG A 646 -26.29 25.31 56.72
CA ARG A 646 -26.59 23.88 56.53
C ARG A 646 -28.05 23.59 56.91
N GLY A 647 -28.67 22.63 56.22
CA GLY A 647 -30.06 22.20 56.46
C GLY A 647 -30.27 21.61 57.86
N LEU A 648 -29.24 20.96 58.41
CA LEU A 648 -29.17 20.49 59.80
C LEU A 648 -27.98 21.16 60.53
N GLN A 649 -28.27 21.89 61.60
CA GLN A 649 -27.28 22.76 62.29
C GLN A 649 -26.84 22.23 63.66
N GLY A 650 -27.11 20.96 63.97
CA GLY A 650 -26.71 20.31 65.22
C GLY A 650 -25.32 19.68 65.13
N ALA A 651 -25.12 18.56 65.81
CA ALA A 651 -23.84 17.85 65.77
C ALA A 651 -23.57 17.26 64.38
N ALA A 652 -22.30 17.18 63.99
CA ALA A 652 -21.88 16.56 62.74
C ALA A 652 -20.54 15.83 62.90
N TYR A 653 -20.29 14.85 62.04
CA TYR A 653 -18.98 14.23 61.87
C TYR A 653 -18.87 13.58 60.48
N SER A 654 -17.64 13.36 60.02
CA SER A 654 -17.36 12.67 58.77
C SER A 654 -16.51 11.42 59.00
N ASN A 655 -16.74 10.39 58.19
CA ASN A 655 -15.92 9.18 58.16
C ASN A 655 -15.89 8.61 56.73
N SER A 656 -14.78 8.84 56.04
CA SER A 656 -14.55 8.43 54.64
C SER A 656 -14.43 6.93 54.42
N THR A 657 -14.36 6.11 55.47
CA THR A 657 -14.09 4.67 55.34
C THR A 657 -15.27 3.79 55.74
N ASN A 658 -16.12 4.25 56.66
CA ASN A 658 -17.12 3.37 57.28
C ASN A 658 -18.40 4.11 57.72
N MET A 659 -18.77 5.21 57.07
CA MET A 659 -20.06 5.84 57.31
C MET A 659 -21.20 4.94 56.81
N THR A 660 -22.25 4.79 57.62
CA THR A 660 -23.49 4.12 57.22
C THR A 660 -24.69 4.89 57.77
N VAL A 661 -25.88 4.65 57.23
CA VAL A 661 -27.16 5.18 57.76
C VAL A 661 -27.30 4.85 59.24
N GLU A 662 -27.03 3.61 59.63
CA GLU A 662 -27.11 3.13 61.00
C GLU A 662 -26.11 3.83 61.93
N ARG A 663 -24.88 4.08 61.46
CA ARG A 663 -23.89 4.82 62.25
C ARG A 663 -24.26 6.29 62.41
N CYS A 664 -24.72 6.95 61.36
CA CYS A 664 -25.13 8.35 61.45
C CYS A 664 -26.32 8.51 62.41
N ILE A 665 -27.34 7.66 62.25
CA ILE A 665 -28.52 7.67 63.13
C ILE A 665 -28.13 7.35 64.58
N LYS A 666 -27.27 6.36 64.82
CA LYS A 666 -26.78 6.05 66.17
C LYS A 666 -26.07 7.25 66.81
N PHE A 667 -25.28 7.98 66.03
CA PHE A 667 -24.60 9.19 66.50
C PHE A 667 -25.58 10.31 66.85
N CYS A 668 -26.53 10.63 65.97
CA CYS A 668 -27.53 11.67 66.19
C CYS A 668 -28.49 11.32 67.34
N LEU A 669 -28.93 10.06 67.41
CA LEU A 669 -29.76 9.55 68.50
C LEU A 669 -29.06 9.63 69.86
N GLY A 670 -27.77 9.27 69.91
CA GLY A 670 -26.97 9.36 71.14
C GLY A 670 -26.79 10.78 71.68
N LYS A 671 -27.11 11.79 70.87
CA LYS A 671 -27.11 13.21 71.21
C LYS A 671 -28.52 13.82 71.26
N TYR A 672 -29.56 12.99 71.22
CA TYR A 672 -30.97 13.39 71.32
C TYR A 672 -31.45 14.33 70.19
N TYR A 673 -30.95 14.13 68.96
CA TYR A 673 -31.39 14.92 67.80
C TYR A 673 -32.54 14.25 67.03
N HIS A 674 -33.60 14.99 66.72
CA HIS A 674 -34.77 14.47 65.99
C HIS A 674 -34.45 14.06 64.53
N TYR A 675 -33.51 14.74 63.89
CA TYR A 675 -33.08 14.52 62.51
C TYR A 675 -31.63 14.04 62.43
N ALA A 676 -31.38 13.14 61.48
CA ALA A 676 -30.06 12.71 61.05
C ALA A 676 -30.02 12.77 59.53
N GLY A 677 -28.91 13.16 58.93
CA GLY A 677 -28.79 13.09 57.49
C GLY A 677 -27.37 12.87 57.01
N ILE A 678 -27.27 12.22 55.85
CA ILE A 678 -26.00 11.83 55.25
C ILE A 678 -25.78 12.58 53.94
N GLU A 679 -24.62 13.23 53.81
CA GLU A 679 -24.13 13.88 52.60
C GLU A 679 -22.83 13.19 52.13
N TYR A 680 -22.61 13.18 50.81
CA TYR A 680 -21.49 12.51 50.11
C TYR A 680 -21.24 11.04 50.46
N GLY A 681 -22.17 10.38 51.17
CA GLY A 681 -22.00 9.03 51.68
C GLY A 681 -21.05 8.90 52.89
N TYR A 682 -20.30 9.95 53.24
CA TYR A 682 -19.33 9.92 54.35
C TYR A 682 -19.51 11.02 55.41
N GLU A 683 -20.41 11.99 55.20
CA GLU A 683 -20.68 13.06 56.16
C GLU A 683 -22.02 12.82 56.84
N CYS A 684 -22.06 12.99 58.16
CA CYS A 684 -23.27 12.84 58.97
C CYS A 684 -23.57 14.15 59.68
N TYR A 685 -24.80 14.62 59.55
CA TYR A 685 -25.32 15.84 60.15
C TYR A 685 -26.56 15.54 61.00
N CYS A 686 -26.70 16.21 62.13
CA CYS A 686 -27.82 16.05 63.05
C CYS A 686 -28.53 17.38 63.27
N GLY A 687 -29.80 17.36 63.66
CA GLY A 687 -30.54 18.58 64.03
C GLY A 687 -31.86 18.29 64.71
N ASN A 688 -32.43 19.32 65.36
CA ASN A 688 -33.80 19.27 65.92
C ASN A 688 -34.82 20.04 65.07
N SER A 689 -34.32 20.80 64.10
CA SER A 689 -35.12 21.53 63.13
C SER A 689 -34.40 21.48 61.79
N ILE A 690 -35.19 21.59 60.72
CA ILE A 690 -34.70 21.75 59.36
C ILE A 690 -34.73 23.24 59.04
N VAL A 691 -33.59 23.82 58.64
CA VAL A 691 -33.50 25.26 58.35
C VAL A 691 -33.36 25.47 56.84
N ALA A 692 -34.32 26.21 56.26
CA ALA A 692 -34.28 26.74 54.89
C ALA A 692 -34.04 25.69 53.77
N SER A 693 -34.94 24.73 53.61
CA SER A 693 -34.85 23.75 52.51
C SER A 693 -36.22 23.33 51.96
N THR A 694 -36.30 23.14 50.64
CA THR A 694 -37.36 22.35 49.97
C THR A 694 -36.80 20.97 49.64
N GLY A 695 -37.60 19.91 49.76
CA GLY A 695 -37.15 18.53 49.53
C GLY A 695 -38.14 17.69 48.73
N ASN A 696 -37.62 16.75 47.93
CA ASN A 696 -38.37 15.81 47.10
C ASN A 696 -38.08 14.37 47.57
N THR A 697 -39.10 13.53 47.73
CA THR A 697 -38.92 12.13 48.17
C THR A 697 -38.53 11.17 47.05
N ILE A 698 -38.48 11.64 45.80
CA ILE A 698 -38.31 10.81 44.60
C ILE A 698 -36.90 10.97 43.98
N GLU A 699 -36.05 11.85 44.51
CA GLU A 699 -34.70 12.13 44.00
C GLU A 699 -33.62 11.27 44.70
N TYR A 700 -32.51 11.00 44.00
CA TYR A 700 -31.32 10.36 44.59
C TYR A 700 -30.55 11.39 45.43
N CYS A 701 -30.27 11.07 46.70
CA CYS A 701 -29.75 12.03 47.67
C CYS A 701 -28.50 11.51 48.39
N GLY A 702 -27.82 12.40 49.11
CA GLY A 702 -26.52 12.12 49.71
C GLY A 702 -25.33 12.42 48.78
N GLY A 703 -25.52 13.30 47.80
CA GLY A 703 -24.47 13.84 46.92
C GLY A 703 -24.25 15.34 47.17
N SER A 704 -23.51 16.01 46.28
CA SER A 704 -23.17 17.43 46.46
C SER A 704 -24.40 18.33 46.60
N GLY A 705 -24.56 18.94 47.78
CA GLY A 705 -25.64 19.88 48.06
C GLY A 705 -26.97 19.23 48.43
N PHE A 706 -27.01 17.90 48.59
CA PHE A 706 -28.23 17.14 48.89
C PHE A 706 -27.97 16.04 49.90
N MET A 707 -28.75 16.02 50.98
CA MET A 707 -28.59 15.12 52.11
C MET A 707 -29.73 14.10 52.16
N ASN A 708 -29.40 12.83 52.41
CA ASN A 708 -30.36 11.78 52.73
C ASN A 708 -30.87 11.99 54.16
N LEU A 709 -32.09 12.51 54.34
CA LEU A 709 -32.64 12.81 55.66
C LEU A 709 -33.34 11.59 56.28
N TYR A 710 -33.19 11.45 57.60
CA TYR A 710 -33.88 10.50 58.45
C TYR A 710 -34.43 11.23 59.68
N TYR A 711 -35.62 10.86 60.14
CA TYR A 711 -36.28 11.51 61.28
C TYR A 711 -36.97 10.50 62.19
N SER A 712 -37.08 10.80 63.49
CA SER A 712 -37.78 9.94 64.46
C SER A 712 -39.06 10.61 64.97
N PRO A 713 -40.27 10.11 64.63
CA PRO A 713 -41.54 10.71 65.05
C PRO A 713 -41.84 10.60 66.57
N SER A 714 -40.94 10.00 67.34
CA SER A 714 -41.13 9.68 68.76
C SER A 714 -40.04 10.24 69.68
N LEU A 715 -39.24 11.19 69.17
CA LEU A 715 -38.20 11.92 69.91
C LEU A 715 -38.51 13.41 69.98
#